data_AF-A0AAD6E7Y8-F1
#
_entry.id   AF-A0AAD6E7Y8-F1
#
_cell.length_a   1.000
_cell.length_b   1.000
_cell.length_c   1.000
_cell.angle_alpha   90.00
_cell.angle_beta   90.00
_cell.angle_gamma   90.00
#
_symmetry.space_group_name_H-M   'P 1'
#
loop_
_entity.id
_entity.type
_entity.pdbx_description
1 polymer ?
#
loop_
_entity_poly.entity_id
_entity_poly.type
_entity_poly.pdbx_seq_one_letter_code
_entity_poly.pdbx_strand_id
1 'polypeptide(L)'
;MAVGFRSDTSTTAKQDSITKGSWASDMEVDGGSKEAVIENKAVQNATSSQRRRRRLLLSTDSAFADTVLPSLVQNPYIELRLITDEPSALLTGTNKIPHYMDTVDSQTFDKKTGARKWLKAKTAELCEWADMLLVAPIDAGALGAMLAGLTNTLTLALLRGWVSKKPVILIPGMTVSEWDHPLSTRQLDEISRFWPWIRTVKPVLWKSNGPEDLTLLPWDGLSELHQTLETTLKLPPWEATLSTRAIAHGATVPAKTASKSTSGSATGSAPQTKHTGDADFLPLEIWLNVFEDQLRDWETAKAVGIPTHLPVPQEWQSHLPKMSTTATLEYTILRGSFAAIKKRIDALPRWKPLSDLACHLIVKFSRTDILSYLTENHLDLLWTTSRLTNIPYRASAIYGNPNVLTWWRDAPALPNKEYMADAMDGASRVGFIDVLDWWLHSGLPLRYSERALEAASAEGRVTVLDWWRTASANAPVSKPLPLKVGKSVLLAAQSGRTASLAWWDASGIPYSHAENVARIASTHGHVHVLEFWYKLKGPKMIFDNQVLVGPTKNGHDHVLQWWKSCGMRVEFKTCDIEEALEDADPSSGAEGRVRRWWERNGLNLGVGTSEWMRSKVLPGPEALGPRVLDLLSQGLAATLHPVNRNIQQPPTQPISWYPILLMLARWVLRRALRGANPITKSTHTRQPSPSPYNNIPSNGINGIHSITRKRPSIAQNVRPNIQSRDLITAAIPSFAVPPLMFIGLLLGLWIWKCFWIIVMQNKLLYLSWLPPFTRSEVISDYEAECRPVQWEEKQIRSLDGTRLAVCEGHIPVPRKAHDSFSNAGALQNKDQGREFPKRKKSLVICYFQGNGGSTPMRLPILSHVLRAIAETSRSTSSSISGPEVFQYTIAALSYRGYWTSSGRATQSGIEMDAQAFLNWISETYLSPETDLEIVIWGHSLGAAVASSAVSTYIPRQHEGQTSNISSNKPLAPISRLILEAPTSSIKDMLISLYPQKWLPYRYLWPFSWNTWDIKAKMKQMATWRDQPATQIPNSVATASIPRSLPPIFLLSAEKDEVIPSYVPEQLEKHAKSLGLEIERKDVLGAMHIEAPLKLDGRKALVQFILNGTSVPRT
;
A
#
# COMPACT_ATOMS: atom_id res chain seq x y z
N MET A 1 -12.94 55.14 -51.52
CA MET A 1 -14.29 55.74 -51.53
C MET A 1 -14.84 55.60 -50.12
N ALA A 2 -14.94 56.66 -49.32
CA ALA A 2 -15.83 57.82 -49.51
C ALA A 2 -17.30 57.34 -49.43
N VAL A 3 -17.97 57.55 -48.29
CA VAL A 3 -18.78 58.74 -47.97
C VAL A 3 -20.07 58.77 -48.79
N GLY A 4 -21.23 58.79 -48.12
CA GLY A 4 -22.53 58.85 -48.81
C GLY A 4 -23.75 58.91 -47.89
N PHE A 5 -23.97 60.06 -47.22
CA PHE A 5 -25.25 60.76 -47.00
C PHE A 5 -26.51 59.94 -46.56
N ARG A 6 -27.21 60.27 -45.44
CA ARG A 6 -28.07 61.47 -45.19
C ARG A 6 -28.99 61.78 -46.39
N SER A 7 -30.25 62.18 -46.26
CA SER A 7 -31.08 62.68 -45.16
C SER A 7 -32.47 62.01 -45.27
N ASP A 8 -33.51 62.23 -44.45
CA ASP A 8 -34.27 63.47 -44.20
C ASP A 8 -35.35 63.17 -43.11
N THR A 9 -35.54 64.00 -42.08
CA THR A 9 -36.65 64.97 -41.90
C THR A 9 -38.08 64.39 -42.02
N SER A 10 -39.06 64.67 -41.16
CA SER A 10 -39.21 65.64 -40.06
C SER A 10 -40.44 65.34 -39.17
N THR A 11 -40.51 65.95 -37.96
CA THR A 11 -41.73 66.50 -37.25
C THR A 11 -43.01 65.64 -37.09
N THR A 12 -43.73 65.59 -35.96
CA THR A 12 -43.79 66.44 -34.76
C THR A 12 -44.58 65.78 -33.61
N ALA A 13 -44.24 66.08 -32.34
CA ALA A 13 -45.11 66.23 -31.14
C ALA A 13 -46.05 65.07 -30.68
N LYS A 14 -46.40 64.85 -29.41
CA LYS A 14 -45.92 65.09 -28.00
C LYS A 14 -46.96 64.31 -27.12
N GLN A 15 -46.80 63.87 -25.87
CA GLN A 15 -46.10 64.34 -24.66
C GLN A 15 -46.28 63.24 -23.55
N ASP A 16 -45.50 63.04 -22.49
CA ASP A 16 -44.07 63.25 -22.16
C ASP A 16 -43.60 62.16 -21.14
N SER A 17 -42.30 62.13 -20.80
CA SER A 17 -41.60 61.00 -20.16
C SER A 17 -40.44 61.46 -19.23
N ILE A 18 -39.62 60.52 -18.71
CA ILE A 18 -38.15 60.56 -18.45
C ILE A 18 -37.78 59.29 -17.63
N THR A 19 -37.17 58.22 -18.19
CA THR A 19 -35.71 57.88 -18.43
C THR A 19 -34.82 57.85 -17.16
N LYS A 20 -33.69 57.11 -17.00
CA LYS A 20 -32.65 56.44 -17.84
C LYS A 20 -32.32 55.02 -17.27
N GLY A 21 -31.32 54.19 -17.65
CA GLY A 21 -30.19 54.22 -18.61
C GLY A 21 -29.28 52.96 -18.47
N SER A 22 -28.10 52.89 -19.10
CA SER A 22 -27.15 51.74 -19.05
C SER A 22 -25.67 52.11 -19.32
N TRP A 23 -24.72 51.29 -18.79
CA TRP A 23 -23.33 51.00 -19.26
C TRP A 23 -22.26 52.13 -19.43
N ALA A 24 -21.07 51.84 -18.86
CA ALA A 24 -19.66 52.15 -19.26
C ALA A 24 -19.16 53.60 -19.59
N SER A 25 -18.02 53.99 -19.00
CA SER A 25 -16.86 54.67 -19.66
C SER A 25 -15.71 55.01 -18.66
N ASP A 26 -14.50 55.19 -19.21
CA ASP A 26 -13.17 55.42 -18.63
C ASP A 26 -12.89 56.68 -17.75
N MET A 27 -11.61 56.79 -17.35
CA MET A 27 -10.78 57.96 -16.97
C MET A 27 -10.47 58.25 -15.48
N GLU A 28 -9.19 58.03 -15.17
CA GLU A 28 -8.19 58.95 -14.58
C GLU A 28 -8.59 60.17 -13.71
N VAL A 29 -7.99 60.17 -12.50
CA VAL A 29 -7.16 61.24 -11.86
C VAL A 29 -7.78 62.62 -11.51
N ASP A 30 -7.46 63.03 -10.27
CA ASP A 30 -7.64 64.35 -9.62
C ASP A 30 -9.07 64.91 -9.43
N GLY A 31 -9.35 65.70 -8.40
CA GLY A 31 -8.46 66.11 -7.29
C GLY A 31 -9.03 67.31 -6.52
N GLY A 32 -9.47 67.10 -5.27
CA GLY A 32 -10.01 68.15 -4.38
C GLY A 32 -11.36 68.74 -4.81
N SER A 33 -12.03 69.59 -4.01
CA SER A 33 -11.92 69.85 -2.57
C SER A 33 -13.05 70.80 -2.13
N LYS A 34 -13.58 70.66 -0.89
CA LYS A 34 -14.42 71.66 -0.17
C LYS A 34 -15.79 71.95 -0.83
N GLU A 35 -16.86 72.46 -0.22
CA GLU A 35 -17.38 72.87 1.10
C GLU A 35 -18.86 73.30 0.79
N ALA A 36 -19.87 73.39 1.65
CA ALA A 36 -20.17 72.85 2.98
C ALA A 36 -21.65 73.21 3.36
N VAL A 37 -22.11 72.78 4.56
CA VAL A 37 -23.29 73.28 5.34
C VAL A 37 -24.70 73.08 4.68
N ILE A 38 -25.86 72.86 5.34
CA ILE A 38 -26.41 73.19 6.69
C ILE A 38 -27.29 72.00 7.20
N GLU A 39 -26.89 71.31 8.27
CA GLU A 39 -27.48 71.30 9.65
C GLU A 39 -28.74 70.39 9.87
N ASN A 40 -29.04 69.83 11.06
CA ASN A 40 -28.64 70.20 12.43
C ASN A 40 -28.37 69.00 13.38
N LYS A 41 -27.28 69.14 14.17
CA LYS A 41 -27.03 68.65 15.55
C LYS A 41 -27.35 67.19 15.96
N ALA A 42 -26.27 66.40 16.06
CA ALA A 42 -25.95 65.62 17.26
C ALA A 42 -24.43 65.78 17.55
N VAL A 43 -24.03 65.85 18.83
CA VAL A 43 -22.74 66.42 19.27
C VAL A 43 -21.83 65.39 19.97
N GLN A 44 -20.53 65.45 19.64
CA GLN A 44 -19.34 64.89 20.34
C GLN A 44 -19.03 63.37 20.27
N ASN A 45 -18.14 63.02 19.32
CA ASN A 45 -16.76 62.51 19.53
C ASN A 45 -16.49 61.71 20.84
N ALA A 46 -15.92 60.50 20.87
CA ALA A 46 -14.67 60.06 20.22
C ALA A 46 -14.33 58.55 20.46
N THR A 47 -13.44 57.98 19.65
CA THR A 47 -12.67 56.71 19.85
C THR A 47 -13.41 55.36 19.98
N SER A 48 -13.39 54.56 18.90
CA SER A 48 -12.46 53.42 18.81
C SER A 48 -12.56 52.70 17.44
N SER A 49 -11.44 52.51 16.75
CA SER A 49 -11.39 51.69 15.54
C SER A 49 -11.23 50.21 15.91
N GLN A 50 -12.24 49.39 15.60
CA GLN A 50 -12.15 47.95 15.85
C GLN A 50 -11.08 47.31 14.94
N ARG A 51 -9.91 46.98 15.52
CA ARG A 51 -8.88 46.18 14.86
C ARG A 51 -9.45 44.81 14.46
N ARG A 52 -9.34 44.46 13.18
CA ARG A 52 -9.72 43.14 12.63
C ARG A 52 -8.93 42.02 13.34
N ARG A 53 -9.65 40.98 13.79
CA ARG A 53 -9.05 39.80 14.43
C ARG A 53 -8.16 39.02 13.46
N ARG A 54 -7.08 38.44 13.98
CA ARG A 54 -6.13 37.55 13.27
C ARG A 54 -6.68 36.14 13.24
N ARG A 55 -6.65 35.48 12.08
CA ARG A 55 -7.19 34.14 11.89
C ARG A 55 -6.12 33.08 12.10
N LEU A 56 -6.25 32.33 13.20
CA LEU A 56 -5.34 31.25 13.54
C LEU A 56 -6.01 29.90 13.21
N LEU A 57 -5.27 29.03 12.55
CA LEU A 57 -5.64 27.62 12.37
C LEU A 57 -4.73 26.77 13.27
N LEU A 58 -5.33 26.02 14.19
CA LEU A 58 -4.62 25.09 15.08
C LEU A 58 -4.87 23.67 14.60
N SER A 59 -3.80 22.91 14.35
CA SER A 59 -3.79 21.46 14.26
C SER A 59 -3.18 20.89 15.53
N THR A 60 -3.88 19.98 16.19
CA THR A 60 -3.48 19.43 17.49
C THR A 60 -4.14 18.08 17.74
N ASP A 61 -3.51 17.21 18.53
CA ASP A 61 -4.17 16.02 19.06
C ASP A 61 -5.14 16.40 20.21
N SER A 62 -5.98 15.46 20.64
CA SER A 62 -6.95 15.72 21.71
C SER A 62 -6.31 15.87 23.10
N ALA A 63 -5.12 15.32 23.33
CA ALA A 63 -4.45 15.31 24.64
C ALA A 63 -3.70 16.63 24.93
N PHE A 64 -3.12 17.25 23.91
CA PHE A 64 -2.36 18.49 24.01
C PHE A 64 -3.23 19.75 23.85
N ALA A 65 -4.39 19.64 23.18
CA ALA A 65 -5.31 20.75 22.96
C ALA A 65 -5.62 21.54 24.24
N ASP A 66 -5.85 20.83 25.35
CA ASP A 66 -6.16 21.43 26.67
C ASP A 66 -5.03 22.30 27.25
N THR A 67 -3.77 22.09 26.82
CA THR A 67 -2.62 22.87 27.27
C THR A 67 -2.57 24.25 26.62
N VAL A 68 -2.90 24.34 25.33
CA VAL A 68 -2.72 25.58 24.54
C VAL A 68 -4.03 26.34 24.36
N LEU A 69 -5.15 25.64 24.15
CA LEU A 69 -6.42 26.25 23.77
C LEU A 69 -6.99 27.27 24.79
N PRO A 70 -6.96 27.04 26.12
CA PRO A 70 -7.51 27.99 27.08
C PRO A 70 -6.89 29.38 26.94
N SER A 71 -5.60 29.46 26.62
CA SER A 71 -4.90 30.72 26.37
C SER A 71 -5.33 31.37 25.06
N LEU A 72 -5.40 30.60 23.96
CA LEU A 72 -5.74 31.13 22.62
C LEU A 72 -7.16 31.68 22.54
N VAL A 73 -8.13 31.04 23.19
CA VAL A 73 -9.55 31.43 23.09
C VAL A 73 -9.90 32.59 24.02
N GLN A 74 -9.10 32.84 25.06
CA GLN A 74 -9.26 34.02 25.91
C GLN A 74 -8.77 35.31 25.23
N ASN A 75 -7.93 35.22 24.20
CA ASN A 75 -7.38 36.39 23.50
C ASN A 75 -8.42 37.04 22.55
N PRO A 76 -8.83 38.30 22.78
CA PRO A 76 -9.90 38.95 21.99
C PRO A 76 -9.48 39.33 20.56
N TYR A 77 -8.19 39.23 20.22
CA TYR A 77 -7.63 39.57 18.91
C TYR A 77 -7.48 38.38 17.97
N ILE A 78 -7.79 37.15 18.41
CA ILE A 78 -7.65 35.92 17.61
C ILE A 78 -9.05 35.37 17.24
N GLU A 79 -9.21 34.94 15.99
CA GLU A 79 -10.31 34.13 15.48
C GLU A 79 -9.74 32.73 15.21
N LEU A 80 -10.21 31.70 15.92
CA LEU A 80 -9.62 30.36 15.87
C LEU A 80 -10.46 29.38 15.03
N ARG A 81 -9.78 28.48 14.32
CA ARG A 81 -10.33 27.23 13.77
C ARG A 81 -9.42 26.07 14.18
N LEU A 82 -10.00 24.87 14.28
CA LEU A 82 -9.35 23.71 14.89
C LEU A 82 -9.37 22.48 13.98
N ILE A 83 -8.30 21.70 14.01
CA ILE A 83 -8.15 20.40 13.35
C ILE A 83 -7.66 19.39 14.42
N THR A 84 -8.37 18.27 14.59
CA THR A 84 -7.99 17.18 15.51
C THR A 84 -8.39 15.81 14.95
N ASP A 85 -7.93 14.72 15.59
CA ASP A 85 -8.20 13.34 15.14
C ASP A 85 -9.53 12.76 15.65
N GLU A 86 -10.04 13.19 16.81
CA GLU A 86 -11.29 12.67 17.39
C GLU A 86 -12.51 13.60 17.19
N PRO A 87 -13.70 13.05 16.86
CA PRO A 87 -14.93 13.82 16.63
C PRO A 87 -15.65 14.30 17.91
N SER A 88 -15.01 14.33 19.09
CA SER A 88 -15.72 14.59 20.36
C SER A 88 -14.94 15.35 21.45
N ALA A 89 -15.07 16.68 21.41
CA ALA A 89 -15.50 17.49 22.55
C ALA A 89 -14.88 17.27 23.95
N LEU A 90 -13.58 17.55 24.13
CA LEU A 90 -13.02 17.86 25.47
C LEU A 90 -12.78 19.36 25.76
N LEU A 91 -13.05 20.22 24.78
CA LEU A 91 -12.86 21.67 24.94
C LEU A 91 -13.97 22.31 25.77
N THR A 92 -13.68 22.49 27.06
CA THR A 92 -14.58 23.12 28.04
C THR A 92 -14.94 24.56 27.64
N GLY A 93 -16.16 24.75 27.13
CA GLY A 93 -16.87 26.04 27.14
C GLY A 93 -16.88 26.88 25.85
N THR A 94 -16.40 26.37 24.71
CA THR A 94 -16.10 27.20 23.53
C THR A 94 -16.85 26.81 22.24
N ASN A 95 -18.19 26.68 22.34
CA ASN A 95 -19.13 26.18 21.31
C ASN A 95 -19.27 27.04 20.02
N LYS A 96 -18.24 27.77 19.60
CA LYS A 96 -18.26 28.68 18.43
C LYS A 96 -17.02 28.58 17.53
N ILE A 97 -16.14 27.61 17.78
CA ILE A 97 -14.88 27.39 17.02
C ILE A 97 -15.14 26.32 15.95
N PRO A 98 -15.00 26.63 14.65
CA PRO A 98 -15.17 25.62 13.60
C PRO A 98 -14.08 24.53 13.69
N HIS A 99 -14.52 23.28 13.63
CA HIS A 99 -13.72 22.07 13.81
C HIS A 99 -13.67 21.25 12.50
N TYR A 100 -12.53 20.58 12.24
CA TYR A 100 -12.33 19.63 11.15
C TYR A 100 -11.57 18.38 11.62
N MET A 101 -11.88 17.22 11.05
CA MET A 101 -11.09 15.99 11.23
C MET A 101 -9.78 16.07 10.43
N ASP A 102 -8.66 15.62 10.99
CA ASP A 102 -7.41 15.46 10.23
C ASP A 102 -7.44 14.21 9.34
N THR A 103 -8.06 13.15 9.85
CA THR A 103 -8.31 11.87 9.17
C THR A 103 -9.55 11.94 8.26
N VAL A 104 -9.55 11.15 7.18
CA VAL A 104 -10.52 11.30 6.07
C VAL A 104 -11.32 10.02 5.88
N ASP A 105 -12.26 9.80 6.78
CA ASP A 105 -13.19 8.67 6.74
C ASP A 105 -14.27 8.81 5.67
N SER A 106 -14.84 7.68 5.26
CA SER A 106 -15.91 7.61 4.25
C SER A 106 -17.23 8.26 4.67
N GLN A 107 -17.34 8.74 5.92
CA GLN A 107 -18.48 9.49 6.44
C GLN A 107 -18.32 11.01 6.30
N THR A 108 -17.09 11.51 6.14
CA THR A 108 -16.76 12.96 6.14
C THR A 108 -17.13 13.68 4.82
N PHE A 109 -17.50 12.93 3.78
CA PHE A 109 -17.84 13.48 2.45
C PHE A 109 -18.89 12.63 1.72
N ASP A 110 -19.75 13.27 0.92
CA ASP A 110 -20.71 12.56 0.05
C ASP A 110 -19.97 11.64 -0.94
N LYS A 111 -20.50 10.43 -1.15
CA LYS A 111 -19.89 9.34 -1.95
C LYS A 111 -19.50 9.77 -3.37
N LYS A 112 -20.14 10.81 -3.92
CA LYS A 112 -19.85 11.40 -5.24
C LYS A 112 -18.57 12.24 -5.30
N THR A 113 -18.10 12.78 -4.17
CA THR A 113 -17.01 13.76 -4.13
C THR A 113 -15.65 13.08 -4.01
N GLY A 114 -15.53 12.08 -3.13
CA GLY A 114 -14.29 11.33 -2.88
C GLY A 114 -13.26 12.08 -2.02
N ALA A 115 -12.63 11.35 -1.08
CA ALA A 115 -11.69 11.85 -0.07
C ALA A 115 -10.68 12.89 -0.59
N ARG A 116 -10.08 12.64 -1.75
CA ARG A 116 -9.05 13.50 -2.36
C ARG A 116 -9.56 14.85 -2.85
N LYS A 117 -10.78 14.89 -3.37
CA LYS A 117 -11.39 16.12 -3.88
C LYS A 117 -11.85 16.98 -2.71
N TRP A 118 -12.39 16.35 -1.67
CA TRP A 118 -12.70 16.99 -0.41
C TRP A 118 -11.45 17.57 0.26
N LEU A 119 -10.37 16.79 0.44
CA LEU A 119 -9.10 17.27 1.00
C LEU A 119 -8.58 18.50 0.26
N LYS A 120 -8.51 18.46 -1.08
CA LYS A 120 -8.04 19.59 -1.88
C LYS A 120 -8.91 20.84 -1.71
N ALA A 121 -10.23 20.68 -1.73
CA ALA A 121 -11.16 21.81 -1.56
C ALA A 121 -11.07 22.41 -0.15
N LYS A 122 -11.05 21.55 0.89
CA LYS A 122 -10.98 21.98 2.29
C LYS A 122 -9.64 22.63 2.64
N THR A 123 -8.54 22.08 2.10
CA THR A 123 -7.20 22.68 2.20
C THR A 123 -7.18 24.08 1.60
N ALA A 124 -7.74 24.28 0.40
CA ALA A 124 -7.80 25.59 -0.24
C ALA A 124 -8.60 26.61 0.59
N GLU A 125 -9.80 26.24 1.04
CA GLU A 125 -10.65 27.10 1.90
C GLU A 125 -9.92 27.53 3.19
N LEU A 126 -9.23 26.60 3.84
CA LEU A 126 -8.52 26.87 5.10
C LEU A 126 -7.23 27.68 4.89
N CYS A 127 -6.46 27.40 3.82
CA CYS A 127 -5.31 28.21 3.40
C CYS A 127 -5.72 29.64 3.01
N GLU A 128 -6.90 29.86 2.44
CA GLU A 128 -7.43 31.20 2.15
C GLU A 128 -7.88 31.91 3.44
N TRP A 129 -8.65 31.24 4.30
CA TRP A 129 -9.20 31.84 5.51
C TRP A 129 -8.13 32.22 6.55
N ALA A 130 -7.18 31.33 6.85
CA ALA A 130 -6.23 31.50 7.96
C ALA A 130 -5.09 32.49 7.66
N ASP A 131 -4.70 33.33 8.61
CA ASP A 131 -3.51 34.18 8.52
C ASP A 131 -2.23 33.43 8.94
N MET A 132 -2.36 32.43 9.81
CA MET A 132 -1.26 31.63 10.37
C MET A 132 -1.72 30.20 10.70
N LEU A 133 -0.80 29.23 10.59
CA LEU A 133 -0.97 27.85 11.04
C LEU A 133 -0.13 27.57 12.30
N LEU A 134 -0.68 26.86 13.26
CA LEU A 134 0.02 26.29 14.41
C LEU A 134 -0.21 24.78 14.38
N VAL A 135 0.86 23.98 14.36
CA VAL A 135 0.79 22.50 14.44
C VAL A 135 1.49 22.08 15.73
N ALA A 136 0.74 21.48 16.65
CA ALA A 136 1.23 21.19 17.98
C ALA A 136 0.43 20.06 18.68
N PRO A 137 1.06 18.93 19.07
CA PRO A 137 2.40 18.51 18.69
C PRO A 137 2.45 18.06 17.21
N ILE A 138 3.65 18.01 16.61
CA ILE A 138 3.91 17.26 15.38
C ILE A 138 4.83 16.08 15.70
N ASP A 139 4.37 14.85 15.45
CA ASP A 139 5.13 13.63 15.71
C ASP A 139 6.27 13.41 14.71
N ALA A 140 7.24 12.56 15.06
CA ALA A 140 8.41 12.26 14.22
C ALA A 140 8.03 11.65 12.85
N GLY A 141 6.95 10.89 12.80
CA GLY A 141 6.38 10.34 11.57
C GLY A 141 5.73 11.41 10.68
N ALA A 142 4.96 12.32 11.27
CA ALA A 142 4.32 13.46 10.60
C ALA A 142 5.36 14.50 10.12
N LEU A 143 6.39 14.78 10.93
CA LEU A 143 7.53 15.63 10.58
C LEU A 143 8.29 15.06 9.37
N GLY A 144 8.60 13.75 9.40
CA GLY A 144 9.18 13.05 8.26
C GLY A 144 8.25 12.96 7.05
N ALA A 145 6.92 12.89 7.25
CA ALA A 145 5.93 12.86 6.17
C ALA A 145 5.80 14.22 5.48
N MET A 146 5.84 15.32 6.24
CA MET A 146 5.86 16.71 5.75
C MET A 146 7.06 16.93 4.82
N LEU A 147 8.27 16.61 5.28
CA LEU A 147 9.50 16.75 4.49
C LEU A 147 9.52 15.80 3.27
N ALA A 148 8.97 14.58 3.39
CA ALA A 148 8.80 13.65 2.28
C ALA A 148 7.64 13.99 1.30
N GLY A 149 6.98 15.13 1.49
CA GLY A 149 5.92 15.65 0.62
C GLY A 149 4.64 14.81 0.58
N LEU A 150 4.29 14.13 1.68
CA LEU A 150 3.04 13.40 1.82
C LEU A 150 1.87 14.35 2.13
N THR A 151 0.65 13.95 1.75
CA THR A 151 -0.59 14.71 1.94
C THR A 151 -1.78 13.76 2.22
N ASN A 152 -1.59 12.83 3.15
CA ASN A 152 -2.60 11.81 3.50
C ASN A 152 -3.58 12.27 4.58
N THR A 153 -3.25 13.29 5.37
CA THR A 153 -4.15 13.95 6.32
C THR A 153 -4.40 15.41 5.92
N LEU A 154 -5.37 16.08 6.54
CA LEU A 154 -5.69 17.49 6.26
C LEU A 154 -4.51 18.41 6.60
N THR A 155 -3.81 18.16 7.70
CA THR A 155 -2.65 18.93 8.19
C THR A 155 -1.45 18.78 7.28
N LEU A 156 -1.16 17.56 6.80
CA LEU A 156 -0.12 17.35 5.81
C LEU A 156 -0.47 17.98 4.45
N ALA A 157 -1.75 17.97 4.06
CA ALA A 157 -2.23 18.69 2.88
C ALA A 157 -2.12 20.21 3.03
N LEU A 158 -2.43 20.76 4.21
CA LEU A 158 -2.25 22.17 4.56
C LEU A 158 -0.79 22.59 4.52
N LEU A 159 0.11 21.89 5.22
CA LEU A 159 1.55 22.17 5.21
C LEU A 159 2.12 22.16 3.78
N ARG A 160 1.65 21.25 2.93
CA ARG A 160 2.09 21.17 1.52
C ARG A 160 1.47 22.24 0.60
N GLY A 161 0.27 22.71 0.93
CA GLY A 161 -0.50 23.73 0.20
C GLY A 161 -0.43 25.13 0.82
N TRP A 162 0.39 25.33 1.85
CA TRP A 162 0.46 26.58 2.59
C TRP A 162 1.13 27.67 1.77
N VAL A 163 0.67 28.91 1.96
CA VAL A 163 1.26 30.08 1.30
C VAL A 163 2.51 30.48 2.07
N SER A 164 3.70 30.40 1.46
CA SER A 164 4.99 30.73 2.12
C SER A 164 5.13 32.19 2.61
N LYS A 165 4.18 33.06 2.30
CA LYS A 165 4.04 34.43 2.85
C LYS A 165 3.32 34.46 4.21
N LYS A 166 2.66 33.37 4.62
CA LYS A 166 1.93 33.23 5.88
C LYS A 166 2.77 32.39 6.85
N PRO A 167 2.98 32.83 8.10
CA PRO A 167 3.81 32.11 9.06
C PRO A 167 3.19 30.78 9.49
N VAL A 168 4.05 29.85 9.91
CA VAL A 168 3.69 28.58 10.56
C VAL A 168 4.49 28.47 11.86
N ILE A 169 3.87 28.00 12.94
CA ILE A 169 4.57 27.54 14.14
C ILE A 169 4.44 26.01 14.23
N LEU A 170 5.56 25.33 14.47
CA LEU A 170 5.62 23.91 14.80
C LEU A 170 6.06 23.73 16.25
N ILE A 171 5.35 22.88 16.99
CA ILE A 171 5.79 22.36 18.27
C ILE A 171 6.05 20.86 18.05
N PRO A 172 7.30 20.39 17.96
CA PRO A 172 7.57 18.96 17.84
C PRO A 172 7.07 18.23 19.08
N GLY A 173 6.53 17.03 18.93
CA GLY A 173 6.25 16.17 20.07
C GLY A 173 6.63 14.74 19.75
N MET A 174 7.51 14.12 20.53
CA MET A 174 7.95 12.74 20.29
C MET A 174 8.53 12.11 21.57
N THR A 175 8.82 10.81 21.53
CA THR A 175 9.52 10.18 22.66
C THR A 175 10.94 10.73 22.79
N VAL A 176 11.53 10.69 24.00
CA VAL A 176 12.92 11.13 24.22
C VAL A 176 13.89 10.45 23.25
N SER A 177 13.72 9.14 23.01
CA SER A 177 14.56 8.37 22.07
C SER A 177 14.43 8.80 20.61
N GLU A 178 13.26 9.31 20.19
CA GLU A 178 13.06 9.88 18.86
C GLU A 178 13.63 11.30 18.77
N TRP A 179 13.54 12.09 19.83
CA TRP A 179 14.10 13.44 19.88
C TRP A 179 15.63 13.44 19.80
N ASP A 180 16.27 12.54 20.56
CA ASP A 180 17.74 12.37 20.57
C ASP A 180 18.26 11.68 19.28
N HIS A 181 17.38 11.19 18.41
CA HIS A 181 17.78 10.49 17.19
C HIS A 181 18.34 11.47 16.14
N PRO A 182 19.51 11.20 15.50
CA PRO A 182 20.15 12.13 14.56
C PRO A 182 19.31 12.57 13.36
N LEU A 183 18.27 11.80 13.00
CA LEU A 183 17.31 12.21 11.96
C LEU A 183 16.47 13.41 12.38
N SER A 184 16.10 13.53 13.65
CA SER A 184 15.24 14.61 14.17
C SER A 184 16.00 15.94 14.12
N THR A 185 17.26 15.96 14.54
CA THR A 185 18.16 17.12 14.37
C THR A 185 18.27 17.51 12.89
N ARG A 186 18.57 16.55 12.01
CA ARG A 186 18.69 16.80 10.56
C ARG A 186 17.40 17.35 9.95
N GLN A 187 16.24 16.87 10.36
CA GLN A 187 14.94 17.34 9.87
C GLN A 187 14.65 18.78 10.33
N LEU A 188 14.99 19.12 11.57
CA LEU A 188 14.86 20.49 12.09
C LEU A 188 15.84 21.46 11.42
N ASP A 189 17.07 21.03 11.13
CA ASP A 189 18.04 21.79 10.34
C ASP A 189 17.58 22.01 8.90
N GLU A 190 16.90 21.04 8.29
CA GLU A 190 16.32 21.17 6.95
C GLU A 190 15.18 22.20 6.94
N ILE A 191 14.32 22.20 7.96
CA ILE A 191 13.24 23.19 8.13
C ILE A 191 13.83 24.59 8.34
N SER A 192 14.78 24.76 9.27
CA SER A 192 15.37 26.08 9.57
C SER A 192 16.12 26.67 8.37
N ARG A 193 16.79 25.82 7.58
CA ARG A 193 17.58 26.23 6.41
C ARG A 193 16.75 26.56 5.18
N PHE A 194 15.70 25.79 4.90
CA PHE A 194 14.97 25.89 3.62
C PHE A 194 13.57 26.49 3.75
N TRP A 195 12.93 26.43 4.93
CA TRP A 195 11.52 26.79 5.13
C TRP A 195 11.38 27.95 6.16
N PRO A 196 11.96 29.14 5.92
CA PRO A 196 12.11 30.22 6.92
C PRO A 196 10.80 30.88 7.38
N TRP A 197 9.66 30.54 6.76
CA TRP A 197 8.33 30.94 7.25
C TRP A 197 7.81 30.03 8.38
N ILE A 198 8.51 28.93 8.67
CA ILE A 198 8.24 28.04 9.79
C ILE A 198 9.13 28.42 10.98
N ARG A 199 8.54 28.51 12.17
CA ARG A 199 9.22 28.68 13.45
C ARG A 199 8.99 27.47 14.34
N THR A 200 10.06 26.86 14.83
CA THR A 200 9.99 25.76 15.79
C THR A 200 10.07 26.30 17.21
N VAL A 201 9.17 25.84 18.08
CA VAL A 201 9.15 26.11 19.54
C VAL A 201 9.57 24.83 20.29
N LYS A 202 10.06 24.96 21.53
CA LYS A 202 10.47 23.83 22.40
C LYS A 202 9.55 22.59 22.31
N PRO A 203 10.13 21.38 22.22
CA PRO A 203 9.39 20.15 22.01
C PRO A 203 8.62 19.68 23.25
N VAL A 204 7.58 18.90 23.01
CA VAL A 204 6.83 18.11 24.00
C VAL A 204 7.44 16.70 24.02
N LEU A 205 7.85 16.19 25.19
CA LEU A 205 8.62 14.95 25.26
C LEU A 205 7.94 13.89 26.12
N TRP A 206 7.88 12.66 25.61
CA TRP A 206 7.37 11.50 26.35
C TRP A 206 8.47 10.50 26.72
N LYS A 207 8.39 9.96 27.93
CA LYS A 207 9.28 8.92 28.45
C LYS A 207 8.52 7.61 28.64
N SER A 208 9.04 6.53 28.05
CA SER A 208 8.55 5.17 28.29
C SER A 208 8.93 4.70 29.68
N ASN A 209 7.95 4.18 30.42
CA ASN A 209 8.12 3.52 31.72
C ASN A 209 7.80 2.01 31.65
N GLY A 210 7.44 1.51 30.47
CA GLY A 210 7.04 0.12 30.23
C GLY A 210 6.66 -0.11 28.77
N PRO A 211 6.26 -1.35 28.40
CA PRO A 211 5.96 -1.71 27.01
C PRO A 211 4.74 -0.99 26.41
N GLU A 212 3.84 -0.46 27.24
CA GLU A 212 2.61 0.24 26.80
C GLU A 212 2.37 1.58 27.52
N ASP A 213 3.31 2.06 28.35
CA ASP A 213 3.13 3.28 29.17
C ASP A 213 4.12 4.40 28.79
N LEU A 214 3.57 5.57 28.40
CA LEU A 214 4.28 6.78 28.00
C LEU A 214 3.87 7.95 28.91
N THR A 215 4.79 8.39 29.76
CA THR A 215 4.58 9.57 30.62
C THR A 215 5.06 10.85 29.95
N LEU A 216 4.21 11.88 29.95
CA LEU A 216 4.55 13.22 29.48
C LEU A 216 5.51 13.92 30.47
N LEU A 217 6.63 14.44 29.97
CA LEU A 217 7.53 15.29 30.75
C LEU A 217 6.98 16.73 30.85
N PRO A 218 7.28 17.48 31.93
CA PRO A 218 6.88 18.88 32.06
C PRO A 218 7.31 19.73 30.86
N TRP A 219 6.38 20.51 30.30
CA TRP A 219 6.60 21.34 29.11
C TRP A 219 6.49 22.83 29.42
N ASP A 220 7.64 23.48 29.58
CA ASP A 220 7.75 24.92 29.86
C ASP A 220 7.74 25.79 28.58
N GLY A 221 7.28 25.24 27.44
CA GLY A 221 7.27 25.93 26.15
C GLY A 221 6.12 26.93 25.95
N LEU A 222 5.17 27.03 26.88
CA LEU A 222 3.96 27.85 26.71
C LEU A 222 4.27 29.35 26.62
N SER A 223 5.17 29.88 27.45
CA SER A 223 5.59 31.29 27.40
C SER A 223 6.34 31.64 26.11
N GLU A 224 7.14 30.70 25.60
CA GLU A 224 7.86 30.83 24.33
C GLU A 224 6.90 30.82 23.13
N LEU A 225 5.84 29.98 23.20
CA LEU A 225 4.75 30.01 22.23
C LEU A 225 4.02 31.36 22.23
N HIS A 226 3.68 31.92 23.40
CA HIS A 226 3.02 33.23 23.51
C HIS A 226 3.89 34.34 22.93
N GLN A 227 5.18 34.40 23.29
CA GLN A 227 6.12 35.37 22.72
C GLN A 227 6.30 35.22 21.19
N THR A 228 6.29 33.98 20.69
CA THR A 228 6.36 33.71 19.25
C THR A 228 5.08 34.13 18.54
N LEU A 229 3.91 33.92 19.13
CA LEU A 229 2.62 34.41 18.62
C LEU A 229 2.54 35.94 18.60
N GLU A 230 2.97 36.61 19.67
CA GLU A 230 3.01 38.08 19.75
C GLU A 230 3.84 38.69 18.61
N THR A 231 5.09 38.25 18.49
CA THR A 231 6.05 38.77 17.48
C THR A 231 5.61 38.47 16.05
N THR A 232 4.96 37.32 15.84
CA THR A 232 4.56 36.82 14.51
C THR A 232 3.24 37.45 14.03
N LEU A 233 2.25 37.59 14.91
CA LEU A 233 0.92 38.16 14.58
C LEU A 233 0.83 39.68 14.84
N LYS A 234 1.87 40.28 15.43
CA LYS A 234 1.95 41.68 15.90
C LYS A 234 0.84 42.03 16.89
N LEU A 235 0.68 41.16 17.89
CA LEU A 235 -0.30 41.32 18.97
C LEU A 235 0.29 42.17 20.12
N PRO A 236 -0.54 42.82 20.94
CA PRO A 236 -0.08 43.40 22.21
C PRO A 236 0.38 42.29 23.19
N PRO A 237 1.21 42.62 24.20
CA PRO A 237 1.75 41.65 25.16
C PRO A 237 0.67 40.81 25.84
N TRP A 238 0.90 39.50 25.92
CA TRP A 238 -0.11 38.50 26.31
C TRP A 238 -0.65 38.75 27.72
N GLU A 239 0.24 39.07 28.66
CA GLU A 239 -0.08 39.40 30.06
C GLU A 239 -1.05 40.60 30.19
N ALA A 240 -0.91 41.60 29.31
CA ALA A 240 -1.79 42.77 29.29
C ALA A 240 -3.20 42.43 28.74
N THR A 241 -3.31 41.43 27.84
CA THR A 241 -4.60 41.03 27.23
C THR A 241 -5.47 40.16 28.12
N LEU A 242 -4.88 39.36 29.02
CA LEU A 242 -5.62 38.56 30.01
C LEU A 242 -6.10 39.43 31.17
N SER A 243 -5.27 40.40 31.60
CA SER A 243 -5.57 41.30 32.72
C SER A 243 -6.77 42.23 32.47
N THR A 244 -7.08 42.57 31.21
CA THR A 244 -8.18 43.52 30.87
C THR A 244 -9.58 42.99 31.24
N ARG A 245 -9.72 41.69 31.52
CA ARG A 245 -11.01 41.06 31.88
C ARG A 245 -11.21 40.90 33.39
N ALA A 246 -10.14 41.01 34.19
CA ALA A 246 -10.20 40.89 35.65
C ALA A 246 -10.74 42.16 36.36
N ILE A 247 -10.80 43.30 35.67
CA ILE A 247 -11.17 44.60 36.24
C ILE A 247 -12.71 44.85 36.23
N ALA A 248 -13.50 43.99 35.58
CA ALA A 248 -14.93 44.23 35.35
C ALA A 248 -15.87 43.97 36.55
N HIS A 249 -15.42 43.29 37.61
CA HIS A 249 -16.22 43.02 38.82
C HIS A 249 -15.45 43.35 40.10
N GLY A 250 -15.29 44.65 40.38
CA GLY A 250 -14.89 45.16 41.68
C GLY A 250 -16.10 45.60 42.51
N ALA A 251 -16.41 44.89 43.59
CA ALA A 251 -17.35 45.33 44.63
C ALA A 251 -16.82 44.97 46.03
N THR A 252 -15.79 45.69 46.45
CA THR A 252 -15.51 46.16 47.83
C THR A 252 -15.59 45.21 49.05
N VAL A 253 -14.43 45.12 49.73
CA VAL A 253 -14.23 45.28 51.20
C VAL A 253 -14.47 44.06 52.13
N PRO A 254 -13.58 43.78 53.12
CA PRO A 254 -12.15 44.11 53.26
C PRO A 254 -11.23 42.90 53.60
N ALA A 255 -9.92 43.13 53.55
CA ALA A 255 -8.90 42.19 53.99
C ALA A 255 -8.72 42.12 55.51
N LYS A 256 -8.23 40.98 56.02
CA LYS A 256 -7.38 40.89 57.23
C LYS A 256 -6.26 39.88 57.02
N THR A 257 -5.02 40.36 57.08
CA THR A 257 -3.79 39.56 57.19
C THR A 257 -3.37 39.43 58.65
N ALA A 258 -2.72 38.30 58.98
CA ALA A 258 -1.85 38.05 60.15
C ALA A 258 -2.42 38.37 61.56
N SER A 259 -2.50 37.43 62.50
CA SER A 259 -1.36 36.69 63.05
C SER A 259 -1.79 35.83 64.26
N LYS A 260 -0.92 34.88 64.64
CA LYS A 260 -0.70 34.30 65.99
C LYS A 260 -1.89 34.27 66.99
N SER A 261 -2.26 33.07 67.46
CA SER A 261 -1.77 32.51 68.76
C SER A 261 -2.71 31.50 69.43
N THR A 262 -2.11 30.54 70.14
CA THR A 262 -2.56 29.81 71.35
C THR A 262 -3.94 29.14 71.48
N SER A 263 -3.88 27.81 71.69
CA SER A 263 -4.56 27.02 72.74
C SER A 263 -6.06 27.16 73.00
N GLY A 264 -6.78 26.02 72.93
CA GLY A 264 -8.10 25.87 73.56
C GLY A 264 -8.72 24.50 73.29
N SER A 265 -8.66 23.60 74.26
CA SER A 265 -9.40 22.33 74.24
C SER A 265 -10.84 22.57 74.69
N ALA A 266 -11.84 22.04 73.97
CA ALA A 266 -13.18 21.80 74.51
C ALA A 266 -13.95 20.71 73.75
N THR A 267 -14.47 19.78 74.54
CA THR A 267 -15.31 18.61 74.24
C THR A 267 -16.74 18.92 73.76
N GLY A 268 -17.35 17.95 73.06
CA GLY A 268 -18.81 17.80 72.90
C GLY A 268 -19.36 18.35 71.57
N SER A 269 -20.41 17.79 70.98
CA SER A 269 -21.18 16.57 71.28
C SER A 269 -21.96 16.14 70.02
N ALA A 270 -22.37 14.87 69.92
CA ALA A 270 -23.20 14.39 68.80
C ALA A 270 -24.60 15.04 68.80
N PRO A 271 -25.33 14.89 67.68
CA PRO A 271 -26.68 14.32 67.77
C PRO A 271 -26.77 13.00 67.00
N GLN A 272 -27.23 11.95 67.67
CA GLN A 272 -27.78 10.78 66.98
C GLN A 272 -29.18 11.07 66.46
N THR A 273 -29.52 10.51 65.31
CA THR A 273 -30.88 10.08 65.00
C THR A 273 -30.87 8.61 64.57
N LYS A 274 -31.28 7.73 65.48
CA LYS A 274 -31.84 6.38 65.18
C LYS A 274 -33.26 6.59 64.61
N HIS A 275 -34.01 5.69 63.98
CA HIS A 275 -34.09 4.23 63.80
C HIS A 275 -34.69 3.98 62.38
N THR A 276 -34.85 2.78 61.78
CA THR A 276 -34.56 1.36 62.08
C THR A 276 -34.49 0.60 60.73
N GLY A 277 -33.93 -0.61 60.70
CA GLY A 277 -34.13 -1.56 59.58
C GLY A 277 -33.03 -2.60 59.50
N ASP A 278 -33.21 -3.75 60.17
CA ASP A 278 -32.31 -4.89 59.99
C ASP A 278 -32.39 -5.40 58.55
N ALA A 279 -31.26 -5.32 57.87
CA ALA A 279 -30.96 -6.09 56.67
C ALA A 279 -29.63 -6.78 56.93
N ASP A 280 -29.56 -8.09 56.68
CA ASP A 280 -28.38 -8.92 56.95
C ASP A 280 -27.20 -8.50 56.05
N PHE A 281 -26.45 -7.47 56.48
CA PHE A 281 -25.20 -7.12 55.86
C PHE A 281 -24.19 -8.22 56.14
N LEU A 282 -23.84 -8.98 55.09
CA LEU A 282 -22.68 -9.87 55.11
C LEU A 282 -21.46 -9.12 55.67
N PRO A 283 -20.65 -9.75 56.54
CA PRO A 283 -19.42 -9.16 57.06
C PRO A 283 -18.55 -8.58 55.94
N LEU A 284 -17.86 -7.48 56.24
CA LEU A 284 -17.07 -6.74 55.25
C LEU A 284 -15.98 -7.63 54.61
N GLU A 285 -15.48 -8.61 55.36
CA GLU A 285 -14.53 -9.64 54.93
C GLU A 285 -15.08 -10.50 53.80
N ILE A 286 -16.38 -10.83 53.83
CA ILE A 286 -17.05 -11.59 52.75
C ILE A 286 -17.22 -10.68 51.52
N TRP A 287 -17.58 -9.42 51.71
CA TRP A 287 -17.66 -8.45 50.62
C TRP A 287 -16.31 -8.21 49.95
N LEU A 288 -15.22 -8.12 50.72
CA LEU A 288 -13.87 -8.01 50.20
C LEU A 288 -13.47 -9.27 49.43
N ASN A 289 -13.73 -10.49 49.94
CA ASN A 289 -13.47 -11.72 49.18
C ASN A 289 -14.26 -11.76 47.84
N VAL A 290 -15.55 -11.42 47.87
CA VAL A 290 -16.39 -11.41 46.66
C VAL A 290 -15.89 -10.40 45.64
N PHE A 291 -15.57 -9.16 46.06
CA PHE A 291 -15.15 -8.12 45.13
C PHE A 291 -13.68 -8.21 44.70
N GLU A 292 -12.76 -8.58 45.58
CA GLU A 292 -11.32 -8.62 45.30
C GLU A 292 -10.85 -9.95 44.72
N ASP A 293 -11.27 -11.08 45.30
CA ASP A 293 -10.80 -12.39 44.84
C ASP A 293 -11.60 -12.89 43.63
N GLN A 294 -12.94 -12.80 43.70
CA GLN A 294 -13.85 -13.44 42.74
C GLN A 294 -14.22 -12.54 41.54
N LEU A 295 -14.71 -11.32 41.80
CA LEU A 295 -15.21 -10.42 40.74
C LEU A 295 -14.11 -9.57 40.08
N ARG A 296 -13.14 -9.08 40.86
CA ARG A 296 -12.05 -8.18 40.43
C ARG A 296 -12.53 -6.90 39.71
N ASP A 297 -13.80 -6.52 39.91
CA ASP A 297 -14.43 -5.37 39.26
C ASP A 297 -14.45 -4.15 40.19
N TRP A 298 -13.44 -3.29 39.99
CA TRP A 298 -13.30 -2.05 40.75
C TRP A 298 -14.52 -1.15 40.65
N GLU A 299 -15.16 -1.05 39.47
CA GLU A 299 -16.29 -0.12 39.28
C GLU A 299 -17.50 -0.57 40.09
N THR A 300 -17.84 -1.85 40.04
CA THR A 300 -18.98 -2.40 40.79
C THR A 300 -18.72 -2.32 42.29
N ALA A 301 -17.51 -2.66 42.76
CA ALA A 301 -17.12 -2.46 44.16
C ALA A 301 -17.26 -1.00 44.60
N LYS A 302 -16.81 -0.05 43.76
CA LYS A 302 -16.88 1.38 44.07
C LYS A 302 -18.30 1.93 44.03
N ALA A 303 -19.14 1.47 43.11
CA ALA A 303 -20.55 1.84 43.01
C ALA A 303 -21.35 1.41 44.26
N VAL A 304 -21.15 0.17 44.73
CA VAL A 304 -21.74 -0.35 45.99
C VAL A 304 -21.16 0.36 47.22
N GLY A 305 -19.92 0.87 47.11
CA GLY A 305 -19.30 1.71 48.14
C GLY A 305 -18.32 0.98 49.05
N ILE A 306 -17.95 -0.26 48.71
CA ILE A 306 -17.06 -1.10 49.51
C ILE A 306 -15.60 -0.62 49.37
N PRO A 307 -14.84 -0.50 50.47
CA PRO A 307 -13.45 -0.03 50.45
C PRO A 307 -12.48 -1.14 50.02
N THR A 308 -12.35 -1.36 48.71
CA THR A 308 -11.40 -2.34 48.15
C THR A 308 -10.00 -1.81 47.90
N HIS A 309 -9.01 -2.71 47.97
CA HIS A 309 -7.60 -2.55 47.59
C HIS A 309 -7.33 -2.75 46.08
N LEU A 310 -8.36 -3.05 45.28
CA LEU A 310 -8.25 -3.18 43.83
C LEU A 310 -7.62 -1.91 43.20
N PRO A 311 -6.67 -2.06 42.25
CA PRO A 311 -6.08 -0.92 41.57
C PRO A 311 -7.14 -0.16 40.77
N VAL A 312 -7.06 1.18 40.80
CA VAL A 312 -7.95 2.04 39.99
C VAL A 312 -7.63 1.82 38.51
N PRO A 313 -8.61 1.47 37.65
CA PRO A 313 -8.39 1.33 36.21
C PRO A 313 -7.83 2.63 35.61
N GLN A 314 -6.96 2.52 34.60
CA GLN A 314 -6.31 3.69 33.97
C GLN A 314 -7.32 4.75 33.50
N GLU A 315 -8.43 4.31 32.89
CA GLU A 315 -9.54 5.14 32.43
C GLU A 315 -10.16 6.01 33.54
N TRP A 316 -10.06 5.61 34.81
CA TRP A 316 -10.64 6.33 35.95
C TRP A 316 -9.72 7.38 36.58
N GLN A 317 -8.42 7.36 36.29
CA GLN A 317 -7.43 8.20 36.98
C GLN A 317 -7.67 9.71 36.79
N SER A 318 -8.21 10.12 35.64
CA SER A 318 -8.61 11.49 35.33
C SER A 318 -9.98 11.89 35.89
N HIS A 319 -10.88 10.91 36.10
CA HIS A 319 -12.27 11.15 36.50
C HIS A 319 -12.51 11.19 38.01
N LEU A 320 -11.54 10.75 38.82
CA LEU A 320 -11.62 10.81 40.28
C LEU A 320 -11.64 12.27 40.82
N PRO A 321 -12.50 12.58 41.81
CA PRO A 321 -12.56 13.91 42.41
C PRO A 321 -11.28 14.21 43.21
N LYS A 322 -10.63 15.34 42.91
CA LYS A 322 -9.52 15.90 43.69
C LYS A 322 -10.11 16.94 44.66
N MET A 323 -9.42 17.27 45.76
CA MET A 323 -9.97 18.07 46.88
C MET A 323 -10.50 19.48 46.54
N SER A 324 -10.35 19.97 45.30
CA SER A 324 -10.84 21.26 44.82
C SER A 324 -11.66 21.20 43.52
N THR A 325 -11.90 20.02 42.93
CA THR A 325 -12.62 19.88 41.65
C THR A 325 -14.01 19.26 41.83
N THR A 326 -15.01 19.78 41.11
CA THR A 326 -16.36 19.21 41.16
C THR A 326 -16.38 17.85 40.47
N ALA A 327 -17.03 16.84 41.07
CA ALA A 327 -17.10 15.48 40.53
C ALA A 327 -17.56 15.44 39.05
N THR A 328 -16.87 14.64 38.24
CA THR A 328 -17.15 14.41 36.81
C THR A 328 -18.53 13.77 36.60
N LEU A 329 -19.05 13.79 35.37
CA LEU A 329 -20.34 13.16 35.07
C LEU A 329 -20.27 11.64 35.30
N GLU A 330 -19.16 11.03 34.90
CA GLU A 330 -18.89 9.59 35.00
C GLU A 330 -18.86 9.15 36.47
N TYR A 331 -18.11 9.88 37.32
CA TYR A 331 -18.11 9.63 38.76
C TYR A 331 -19.47 9.92 39.41
N THR A 332 -20.23 10.89 38.88
CA THR A 332 -21.60 11.18 39.33
C THR A 332 -22.59 10.07 38.90
N ILE A 333 -22.38 9.39 37.77
CA ILE A 333 -23.17 8.21 37.37
C ILE A 333 -22.82 7.01 38.25
N LEU A 334 -21.55 6.85 38.62
CA LEU A 334 -21.05 5.75 39.47
C LEU A 334 -21.48 5.88 40.95
N ARG A 335 -21.52 7.10 41.50
CA ARG A 335 -21.71 7.34 42.95
C ARG A 335 -22.82 8.33 43.32
N GLY A 336 -23.32 9.10 42.36
CA GLY A 336 -24.27 10.18 42.61
C GLY A 336 -25.72 9.73 42.59
N SER A 337 -26.58 10.50 43.26
CA SER A 337 -28.03 10.31 43.17
C SER A 337 -28.56 10.67 41.79
N PHE A 338 -29.70 10.09 41.40
CA PHE A 338 -30.34 10.38 40.11
C PHE A 338 -30.64 11.88 39.91
N ALA A 339 -30.97 12.61 40.98
CA ALA A 339 -31.15 14.07 40.93
C ALA A 339 -29.85 14.83 40.60
N ALA A 340 -28.70 14.38 41.14
CA ALA A 340 -27.40 14.94 40.79
C ALA A 340 -27.02 14.62 39.33
N ILE A 341 -27.34 13.42 38.86
CA ILE A 341 -27.13 13.00 37.47
C ILE A 341 -27.97 13.85 36.50
N LYS A 342 -29.28 14.04 36.76
CA LYS A 342 -30.14 14.93 35.95
C LYS A 342 -29.57 16.34 35.86
N LYS A 343 -29.27 16.95 37.00
CA LYS A 343 -28.68 18.31 37.07
C LYS A 343 -27.36 18.42 36.29
N ARG A 344 -26.57 17.35 36.22
CA ARG A 344 -25.35 17.30 35.40
C ARG A 344 -25.66 17.15 33.91
N ILE A 345 -26.60 16.29 33.53
CA ILE A 345 -27.03 16.10 32.13
C ILE A 345 -27.66 17.40 31.58
N ASP A 346 -28.51 18.08 32.34
CA ASP A 346 -29.12 19.36 31.95
C ASP A 346 -28.10 20.50 31.80
N ALA A 347 -26.98 20.41 32.51
CA ALA A 347 -25.86 21.33 32.39
C ALA A 347 -24.92 21.00 31.20
N LEU A 348 -25.13 19.88 30.50
CA LEU A 348 -24.37 19.56 29.28
C LEU A 348 -24.87 20.39 28.09
N PRO A 349 -23.99 20.80 27.17
CA PRO A 349 -24.41 21.33 25.88
C PRO A 349 -25.13 20.24 25.07
N ARG A 350 -26.35 20.51 24.59
CA ARG A 350 -27.22 19.55 23.85
C ARG A 350 -26.59 18.80 22.65
N TRP A 351 -25.49 19.31 22.12
CA TRP A 351 -24.76 18.78 20.95
C TRP A 351 -23.45 18.05 21.33
N LYS A 352 -23.06 18.04 22.62
CA LYS A 352 -21.89 17.28 23.09
C LYS A 352 -22.36 15.87 23.47
N PRO A 353 -21.89 14.80 22.81
CA PRO A 353 -22.27 13.42 23.15
C PRO A 353 -21.80 13.05 24.56
N LEU A 354 -22.46 12.03 25.14
CA LEU A 354 -22.02 11.43 26.40
C LEU A 354 -20.68 10.70 26.19
N SER A 355 -19.82 10.73 27.20
CA SER A 355 -18.52 10.05 27.14
C SER A 355 -18.67 8.54 27.01
N ASP A 356 -17.64 7.88 26.47
CA ASP A 356 -17.62 6.44 26.30
C ASP A 356 -17.75 5.70 27.65
N LEU A 357 -17.11 6.24 28.70
CA LEU A 357 -17.21 5.74 30.07
C LEU A 357 -18.61 5.97 30.67
N ALA A 358 -19.25 7.14 30.47
CA ALA A 358 -20.64 7.34 30.88
C ALA A 358 -21.59 6.34 30.21
N CYS A 359 -21.42 6.09 28.91
CA CYS A 359 -22.20 5.11 28.16
C CYS A 359 -21.96 3.68 28.63
N HIS A 360 -20.71 3.33 28.98
CA HIS A 360 -20.35 2.06 29.59
C HIS A 360 -21.11 1.84 30.90
N LEU A 361 -21.02 2.79 31.83
CA LEU A 361 -21.66 2.72 33.14
C LEU A 361 -23.19 2.63 33.05
N ILE A 362 -23.82 3.40 32.16
CA ILE A 362 -25.29 3.38 31.98
C ILE A 362 -25.78 1.98 31.59
N VAL A 363 -25.10 1.30 30.67
CA VAL A 363 -25.52 -0.03 30.19
C VAL A 363 -25.05 -1.16 31.12
N LYS A 364 -23.84 -1.06 31.70
CA LYS A 364 -23.30 -2.00 32.70
C LYS A 364 -24.19 -2.08 33.94
N PHE A 365 -24.55 -0.92 34.52
CA PHE A 365 -25.37 -0.83 35.73
C PHE A 365 -26.89 -0.79 35.47
N SER A 366 -27.36 -1.17 34.28
CA SER A 366 -28.79 -1.22 33.94
C SER A 366 -29.56 0.08 34.21
N ARG A 367 -28.95 1.25 34.02
CA ARG A 367 -29.53 2.57 34.39
C ARG A 367 -30.60 3.04 33.39
N THR A 368 -31.69 2.29 33.35
CA THR A 368 -32.90 2.57 32.56
C THR A 368 -33.57 3.88 32.99
N ASP A 369 -33.38 4.32 34.22
CA ASP A 369 -33.78 5.64 34.73
C ASP A 369 -33.09 6.79 33.96
N ILE A 370 -31.78 6.66 33.71
CA ILE A 370 -31.01 7.61 32.90
C ILE A 370 -31.44 7.52 31.43
N LEU A 371 -31.60 6.30 30.89
CA LEU A 371 -32.04 6.11 29.50
C LEU A 371 -33.44 6.69 29.23
N SER A 372 -34.42 6.45 30.11
CA SER A 372 -35.75 7.07 30.03
C SER A 372 -35.66 8.60 30.04
N TYR A 373 -34.87 9.15 30.97
CA TYR A 373 -34.70 10.60 31.09
C TYR A 373 -34.11 11.22 29.81
N LEU A 374 -33.12 10.56 29.21
CA LEU A 374 -32.53 10.95 27.93
C LEU A 374 -33.57 10.88 26.80
N THR A 375 -34.36 9.81 26.69
CA THR A 375 -35.40 9.70 25.64
C THR A 375 -36.52 10.74 25.77
N GLU A 376 -36.87 11.14 26.99
CA GLU A 376 -37.96 12.08 27.25
C GLU A 376 -37.53 13.56 27.08
N ASN A 377 -36.31 13.91 27.53
CA ASN A 377 -35.91 15.32 27.70
C ASN A 377 -34.75 15.74 26.79
N HIS A 378 -33.93 14.79 26.33
CA HIS A 378 -32.69 15.05 25.58
C HIS A 378 -32.49 14.03 24.44
N LEU A 379 -33.52 13.80 23.63
CA LEU A 379 -33.48 12.79 22.55
C LEU A 379 -32.31 13.05 21.57
N ASP A 380 -31.96 14.33 21.34
CA ASP A 380 -30.79 14.75 20.56
C ASP A 380 -29.46 14.17 21.11
N LEU A 381 -29.33 14.08 22.44
CA LEU A 381 -28.14 13.57 23.11
C LEU A 381 -28.00 12.04 22.92
N LEU A 382 -29.13 11.33 22.82
CA LEU A 382 -29.16 9.91 22.51
C LEU A 382 -28.70 9.63 21.07
N TRP A 383 -29.16 10.43 20.10
CA TRP A 383 -28.81 10.28 18.68
C TRP A 383 -27.39 10.71 18.34
N THR A 384 -26.88 11.76 18.98
CA THR A 384 -25.49 12.22 18.81
C THR A 384 -24.48 11.25 19.42
N THR A 385 -24.88 10.49 20.43
CA THR A 385 -24.02 9.51 21.11
C THR A 385 -24.06 8.15 20.38
N SER A 386 -23.12 7.92 19.46
CA SER A 386 -23.02 6.70 18.63
C SER A 386 -23.02 5.38 19.42
N ARG A 387 -22.59 5.39 20.70
CA ARG A 387 -22.65 4.22 21.58
C ARG A 387 -24.06 3.90 22.07
N LEU A 388 -24.94 4.89 22.17
CA LEU A 388 -26.33 4.77 22.63
C LEU A 388 -27.35 4.70 21.47
N THR A 389 -26.92 4.78 20.21
CA THR A 389 -27.80 4.47 19.07
C THR A 389 -27.91 2.97 18.79
N ASN A 390 -26.92 2.16 19.18
CA ASN A 390 -26.93 0.70 19.04
C ASN A 390 -27.02 -0.03 20.40
N ILE A 391 -28.05 0.33 21.18
CA ILE A 391 -28.36 -0.28 22.49
C ILE A 391 -28.54 -1.81 22.39
N PRO A 392 -29.30 -2.36 21.40
CA PRO A 392 -29.51 -3.81 21.30
C PRO A 392 -28.21 -4.60 21.18
N TYR A 393 -27.26 -4.12 20.38
CA TYR A 393 -25.94 -4.76 20.27
C TYR A 393 -25.18 -4.69 21.59
N ARG A 394 -25.08 -3.53 22.24
CA ARG A 394 -24.29 -3.40 23.48
C ARG A 394 -24.86 -4.24 24.62
N ALA A 395 -26.17 -4.18 24.82
CA ALA A 395 -26.84 -4.97 25.84
C ALA A 395 -26.69 -6.48 25.57
N SER A 396 -26.69 -6.91 24.31
CA SER A 396 -26.60 -8.34 23.96
C SER A 396 -25.19 -8.89 23.82
N ALA A 397 -24.23 -8.12 23.32
CA ALA A 397 -22.91 -8.60 22.91
C ALA A 397 -21.76 -8.14 23.83
N ILE A 398 -22.01 -7.23 24.76
CA ILE A 398 -20.98 -6.69 25.67
C ILE A 398 -21.35 -6.95 27.14
N TYR A 399 -22.58 -6.60 27.55
CA TYR A 399 -22.95 -6.62 28.98
C TYR A 399 -23.87 -7.77 29.41
N GLY A 400 -24.53 -8.47 28.46
CA GLY A 400 -25.45 -9.57 28.80
C GLY A 400 -26.70 -9.12 29.56
N ASN A 401 -27.26 -7.94 29.22
CA ASN A 401 -28.24 -7.24 30.04
C ASN A 401 -29.68 -7.25 29.45
N PRO A 402 -30.55 -8.19 29.86
CA PRO A 402 -31.93 -8.26 29.37
C PRO A 402 -32.83 -7.12 29.88
N ASN A 403 -32.48 -6.44 30.98
CA ASN A 403 -33.28 -5.34 31.52
C ASN A 403 -33.23 -4.10 30.61
N VAL A 404 -32.04 -3.81 30.06
CA VAL A 404 -31.88 -2.71 29.07
C VAL A 404 -32.57 -3.04 27.75
N LEU A 405 -32.59 -4.32 27.34
CA LEU A 405 -33.34 -4.77 26.17
C LEU A 405 -34.85 -4.67 26.37
N THR A 406 -35.36 -5.04 27.55
CA THR A 406 -36.76 -4.87 27.96
C THR A 406 -37.16 -3.40 27.90
N TRP A 407 -36.38 -2.52 28.52
CA TRP A 407 -36.59 -1.07 28.43
C TRP A 407 -36.61 -0.57 26.99
N TRP A 408 -35.66 -0.99 26.15
CA TRP A 408 -35.60 -0.55 24.74
C TRP A 408 -36.80 -1.05 23.91
N ARG A 409 -37.28 -2.28 24.17
CA ARG A 409 -38.50 -2.84 23.57
C ARG A 409 -39.73 -2.03 23.99
N ASP A 410 -39.82 -1.63 25.24
CA ASP A 410 -41.04 -1.03 25.82
C ASP A 410 -41.08 0.51 25.73
N ALA A 411 -39.94 1.18 25.56
CA ALA A 411 -39.84 2.64 25.48
C ALA A 411 -40.65 3.22 24.30
N PRO A 412 -41.69 4.05 24.52
CA PRO A 412 -42.55 4.55 23.44
C PRO A 412 -41.93 5.72 22.66
N ALA A 413 -40.95 6.42 23.24
CA ALA A 413 -40.34 7.63 22.68
C ALA A 413 -39.29 7.38 21.57
N LEU A 414 -38.98 6.12 21.24
CA LEU A 414 -38.00 5.77 20.22
C LEU A 414 -38.67 5.63 18.83
N PRO A 415 -38.40 6.52 17.85
CA PRO A 415 -39.12 6.55 16.58
C PRO A 415 -38.84 5.35 15.66
N ASN A 416 -37.71 4.67 15.80
CA ASN A 416 -37.38 3.43 15.07
C ASN A 416 -36.70 2.42 16.01
N LYS A 417 -37.21 1.19 16.08
CA LYS A 417 -36.65 0.07 16.86
C LYS A 417 -35.99 -0.98 15.96
N GLU A 418 -35.12 -0.54 15.07
CA GLU A 418 -34.35 -1.43 14.21
C GLU A 418 -33.12 -2.00 14.92
N TYR A 419 -32.80 -3.26 14.64
CA TYR A 419 -31.62 -3.97 15.14
C TYR A 419 -31.11 -4.97 14.10
N MET A 420 -29.82 -5.25 14.16
CA MET A 420 -29.12 -6.14 13.22
C MET A 420 -28.86 -7.51 13.84
N ALA A 421 -28.42 -8.47 13.02
CA ALA A 421 -28.05 -9.82 13.45
C ALA A 421 -26.92 -9.82 14.51
N ASP A 422 -26.03 -8.83 14.44
CA ASP A 422 -24.88 -8.65 15.34
C ASP A 422 -25.22 -8.72 16.84
N ALA A 423 -26.46 -8.39 17.24
CA ALA A 423 -26.90 -8.49 18.63
C ALA A 423 -26.99 -9.96 19.12
N MET A 424 -27.66 -10.83 18.36
CA MET A 424 -27.75 -12.26 18.70
C MET A 424 -26.45 -13.00 18.40
N ASP A 425 -25.75 -12.62 17.32
CA ASP A 425 -24.45 -13.18 16.95
C ASP A 425 -23.41 -12.89 18.06
N GLY A 426 -23.40 -11.66 18.59
CA GLY A 426 -22.53 -11.25 19.69
C GLY A 426 -22.89 -11.88 21.04
N ALA A 427 -24.19 -12.01 21.37
CA ALA A 427 -24.63 -12.75 22.56
C ALA A 427 -24.16 -14.21 22.52
N SER A 428 -24.26 -14.84 21.34
CA SER A 428 -23.81 -16.22 21.10
C SER A 428 -22.29 -16.37 21.23
N ARG A 429 -21.51 -15.38 20.75
CA ARG A 429 -20.05 -15.34 20.92
C ARG A 429 -19.67 -15.31 22.40
N VAL A 430 -20.23 -14.37 23.17
CA VAL A 430 -19.77 -14.14 24.55
C VAL A 430 -20.26 -15.23 25.50
N GLY A 431 -21.47 -15.76 25.31
CA GLY A 431 -22.05 -16.79 26.19
C GLY A 431 -23.34 -16.38 26.91
N PHE A 432 -24.00 -15.29 26.51
CA PHE A 432 -25.12 -14.70 27.25
C PHE A 432 -26.45 -15.39 26.93
N ILE A 433 -26.66 -16.57 27.55
CA ILE A 433 -27.86 -17.39 27.38
C ILE A 433 -29.13 -16.62 27.78
N ASP A 434 -29.11 -15.91 28.91
CA ASP A 434 -30.27 -15.15 29.41
C ASP A 434 -30.75 -14.09 28.42
N VAL A 435 -29.83 -13.52 27.63
CA VAL A 435 -30.18 -12.58 26.55
C VAL A 435 -30.69 -13.30 25.32
N LEU A 436 -30.13 -14.45 24.95
CA LEU A 436 -30.66 -15.27 23.85
C LEU A 436 -32.10 -15.74 24.15
N ASP A 437 -32.35 -16.14 25.40
CA ASP A 437 -33.68 -16.50 25.88
C ASP A 437 -34.63 -15.29 25.93
N TRP A 438 -34.15 -14.11 26.35
CA TRP A 438 -34.90 -12.86 26.23
C TRP A 438 -35.28 -12.59 24.76
N TRP A 439 -34.35 -12.73 23.80
CA TRP A 439 -34.64 -12.52 22.39
C TRP A 439 -35.71 -13.49 21.88
N LEU A 440 -35.64 -14.78 22.26
CA LEU A 440 -36.63 -15.81 21.93
C LEU A 440 -38.03 -15.46 22.44
N HIS A 441 -38.13 -14.99 23.68
CA HIS A 441 -39.39 -14.63 24.33
C HIS A 441 -39.87 -13.19 24.07
N SER A 442 -39.03 -12.33 23.47
CA SER A 442 -39.31 -10.90 23.26
C SER A 442 -40.50 -10.58 22.34
N GLY A 443 -40.91 -11.55 21.51
CA GLY A 443 -41.88 -11.36 20.43
C GLY A 443 -41.33 -10.68 19.16
N LEU A 444 -40.05 -10.28 19.17
CA LEU A 444 -39.39 -9.59 18.06
C LEU A 444 -38.84 -10.58 17.00
N PRO A 445 -38.69 -10.19 15.72
CA PRO A 445 -38.11 -11.04 14.68
C PRO A 445 -36.67 -11.52 14.99
N LEU A 446 -36.45 -12.82 15.15
CA LEU A 446 -35.12 -13.36 15.44
C LEU A 446 -34.15 -13.13 14.25
N ARG A 447 -33.17 -12.24 14.44
CA ARG A 447 -32.16 -11.88 13.44
C ARG A 447 -30.80 -12.39 13.95
N TYR A 448 -30.25 -13.36 13.23
CA TYR A 448 -28.92 -13.96 13.48
C TYR A 448 -28.34 -14.45 12.15
N SER A 449 -27.02 -14.57 12.07
CA SER A 449 -26.29 -15.10 10.91
C SER A 449 -25.58 -16.42 11.24
N GLU A 450 -24.79 -16.96 10.30
CA GLU A 450 -23.90 -18.10 10.58
C GLU A 450 -22.90 -17.77 11.71
N ARG A 451 -22.57 -16.48 11.90
CA ARG A 451 -21.66 -16.00 12.94
C ARG A 451 -22.08 -16.37 14.36
N ALA A 452 -23.37 -16.56 14.64
CA ALA A 452 -23.85 -16.96 15.97
C ALA A 452 -23.26 -18.32 16.39
N LEU A 453 -23.42 -19.34 15.55
CA LEU A 453 -22.90 -20.69 15.82
C LEU A 453 -21.39 -20.77 15.58
N GLU A 454 -20.89 -20.06 14.57
CA GLU A 454 -19.45 -19.98 14.26
C GLU A 454 -18.65 -19.40 15.43
N ALA A 455 -19.08 -18.27 15.99
CA ALA A 455 -18.37 -17.61 17.09
C ALA A 455 -18.56 -18.35 18.42
N ALA A 456 -19.75 -18.89 18.71
CA ALA A 456 -19.95 -19.77 19.87
C ALA A 456 -19.00 -20.98 19.83
N SER A 457 -18.81 -21.57 18.64
CA SER A 457 -17.90 -22.70 18.42
C SER A 457 -16.42 -22.32 18.58
N ALA A 458 -16.01 -21.16 18.05
CA ALA A 458 -14.65 -20.63 18.16
C ALA A 458 -14.27 -20.26 19.61
N GLU A 459 -15.22 -19.74 20.40
CA GLU A 459 -14.98 -19.36 21.79
C GLU A 459 -15.14 -20.52 22.79
N GLY A 460 -15.67 -21.68 22.36
CA GLY A 460 -15.85 -22.86 23.22
C GLY A 460 -17.17 -22.90 23.99
N ARG A 461 -18.19 -22.14 23.57
CA ARG A 461 -19.47 -21.95 24.28
C ARG A 461 -20.46 -23.08 24.03
N VAL A 462 -20.11 -24.29 24.50
CA VAL A 462 -20.95 -25.50 24.37
C VAL A 462 -22.38 -25.28 24.87
N THR A 463 -22.56 -24.58 26.00
CA THR A 463 -23.89 -24.27 26.57
C THR A 463 -24.77 -23.41 25.66
N VAL A 464 -24.17 -22.51 24.86
CA VAL A 464 -24.88 -21.73 23.83
C VAL A 464 -25.24 -22.61 22.63
N LEU A 465 -24.37 -23.54 22.24
CA LEU A 465 -24.65 -24.48 21.16
C LEU A 465 -25.82 -25.42 21.55
N ASP A 466 -25.85 -25.92 22.79
CA ASP A 466 -26.98 -26.66 23.36
C ASP A 466 -28.26 -25.82 23.42
N TRP A 467 -28.17 -24.54 23.80
CA TRP A 467 -29.31 -23.62 23.76
C TRP A 467 -29.87 -23.48 22.33
N TRP A 468 -29.01 -23.24 21.32
CA TRP A 468 -29.45 -23.13 19.92
C TRP A 468 -30.09 -24.43 19.41
N ARG A 469 -29.51 -25.59 19.74
CA ARG A 469 -30.07 -26.91 19.40
C ARG A 469 -31.46 -27.11 20.02
N THR A 470 -31.60 -26.77 21.31
CA THR A 470 -32.85 -26.92 22.07
C THR A 470 -33.92 -25.94 21.58
N ALA A 471 -33.56 -24.67 21.38
CA ALA A 471 -34.45 -23.65 20.82
C ALA A 471 -34.90 -23.98 19.39
N SER A 472 -34.03 -24.62 18.58
CA SER A 472 -34.38 -25.10 17.24
C SER A 472 -35.33 -26.30 17.27
N ALA A 473 -35.11 -27.26 18.16
CA ALA A 473 -35.98 -28.42 18.34
C ALA A 473 -37.38 -28.05 18.89
N ASN A 474 -37.45 -27.05 19.77
CA ASN A 474 -38.70 -26.57 20.38
C ASN A 474 -39.42 -25.51 19.51
N ALA A 475 -38.86 -25.10 18.37
CA ALA A 475 -39.47 -24.08 17.52
C ALA A 475 -40.76 -24.61 16.85
N PRO A 476 -41.87 -23.85 16.87
CA PRO A 476 -43.11 -24.29 16.24
C PRO A 476 -42.96 -24.36 14.72
N VAL A 477 -43.63 -25.33 14.09
CA VAL A 477 -43.57 -25.58 12.63
C VAL A 477 -43.94 -24.34 11.79
N SER A 478 -44.75 -23.42 12.34
CA SER A 478 -45.13 -22.15 11.70
C SER A 478 -44.04 -21.07 11.70
N LYS A 479 -43.01 -21.20 12.55
CA LYS A 479 -41.84 -20.30 12.66
C LYS A 479 -40.58 -21.12 12.99
N PRO A 480 -40.05 -21.92 12.04
CA PRO A 480 -38.86 -22.73 12.28
C PRO A 480 -37.63 -21.86 12.55
N LEU A 481 -36.75 -22.32 13.43
CA LEU A 481 -35.48 -21.68 13.78
C LEU A 481 -34.30 -22.46 13.15
N PRO A 482 -33.89 -22.17 11.89
CA PRO A 482 -32.88 -22.96 11.20
C PRO A 482 -31.46 -22.78 11.77
N LEU A 483 -30.81 -23.90 12.11
CA LEU A 483 -29.41 -23.91 12.56
C LEU A 483 -28.46 -23.55 11.41
N LYS A 484 -27.91 -22.34 11.44
CA LYS A 484 -26.98 -21.79 10.45
C LYS A 484 -25.54 -22.23 10.75
N VAL A 485 -25.24 -23.51 10.54
CA VAL A 485 -23.98 -24.14 10.99
C VAL A 485 -22.70 -23.52 10.42
N GLY A 486 -22.75 -22.91 9.23
CA GLY A 486 -21.61 -22.19 8.62
C GLY A 486 -20.32 -23.01 8.62
N LYS A 487 -19.21 -22.38 9.01
CA LYS A 487 -17.88 -23.00 9.19
C LYS A 487 -17.55 -23.30 10.65
N SER A 488 -18.56 -23.50 11.51
CA SER A 488 -18.41 -23.62 12.97
C SER A 488 -17.32 -24.61 13.42
N VAL A 489 -17.25 -25.78 12.78
CA VAL A 489 -16.27 -26.82 13.09
C VAL A 489 -14.83 -26.41 12.69
N LEU A 490 -14.64 -25.68 11.59
CA LEU A 490 -13.33 -25.14 11.22
C LEU A 490 -12.85 -24.05 12.20
N LEU A 491 -13.76 -23.19 12.65
CA LEU A 491 -13.40 -22.10 13.56
C LEU A 491 -13.14 -22.61 14.98
N ALA A 492 -13.85 -23.65 15.43
CA ALA A 492 -13.50 -24.39 16.64
C ALA A 492 -12.09 -25.01 16.54
N ALA A 493 -11.74 -25.61 15.41
CA ALA A 493 -10.41 -26.18 15.17
C ALA A 493 -9.31 -25.10 15.10
N GLN A 494 -9.58 -23.97 14.44
CA GLN A 494 -8.69 -22.80 14.37
C GLN A 494 -8.40 -22.20 15.74
N SER A 495 -9.40 -22.15 16.62
CA SER A 495 -9.29 -21.61 17.98
C SER A 495 -8.89 -22.66 19.04
N GLY A 496 -8.55 -23.89 18.64
CA GLY A 496 -8.08 -24.93 19.56
C GLY A 496 -9.16 -25.52 20.49
N ARG A 497 -10.45 -25.37 20.19
CA ARG A 497 -11.58 -25.72 21.08
C ARG A 497 -12.09 -27.14 20.86
N THR A 498 -11.47 -28.11 21.53
CA THR A 498 -11.88 -29.53 21.50
C THR A 498 -13.30 -29.76 22.03
N ALA A 499 -13.75 -29.02 23.05
CA ALA A 499 -15.10 -29.14 23.60
C ALA A 499 -16.21 -28.84 22.56
N SER A 500 -16.03 -27.81 21.74
CA SER A 500 -16.96 -27.51 20.62
C SER A 500 -16.96 -28.64 19.58
N LEU A 501 -15.78 -29.18 19.24
CA LEU A 501 -15.66 -30.27 18.27
C LEU A 501 -16.32 -31.56 18.77
N ALA A 502 -16.15 -31.88 20.06
CA ALA A 502 -16.83 -32.99 20.73
C ALA A 502 -18.36 -32.83 20.67
N TRP A 503 -18.84 -31.61 20.97
CA TRP A 503 -20.26 -31.30 20.91
C TRP A 503 -20.82 -31.43 19.49
N TRP A 504 -20.14 -30.88 18.47
CA TRP A 504 -20.60 -30.98 17.08
C TRP A 504 -20.72 -32.44 16.62
N ASP A 505 -19.77 -33.30 16.97
CA ASP A 505 -19.84 -34.72 16.62
C ASP A 505 -20.96 -35.46 17.36
N ALA A 506 -21.15 -35.17 18.66
CA ALA A 506 -22.22 -35.76 19.47
C ALA A 506 -23.63 -35.18 19.18
N SER A 507 -23.72 -34.01 18.57
CA SER A 507 -24.98 -33.30 18.33
C SER A 507 -25.91 -33.99 17.33
N GLY A 508 -25.34 -34.79 16.41
CA GLY A 508 -26.03 -35.35 15.25
C GLY A 508 -26.40 -34.32 14.17
N ILE A 509 -25.97 -33.05 14.30
CA ILE A 509 -26.26 -31.99 13.33
C ILE A 509 -25.27 -32.11 12.16
N PRO A 510 -25.72 -32.21 10.89
CA PRO A 510 -24.82 -32.22 9.74
C PRO A 510 -23.98 -30.93 9.65
N TYR A 511 -22.66 -31.07 9.62
CA TYR A 511 -21.70 -29.98 9.43
C TYR A 511 -20.81 -30.23 8.21
N SER A 512 -20.40 -29.14 7.55
CA SER A 512 -19.53 -29.18 6.37
C SER A 512 -18.05 -29.08 6.77
N HIS A 513 -17.16 -29.31 5.80
CA HIS A 513 -15.72 -29.09 5.90
C HIS A 513 -14.94 -29.94 6.93
N ALA A 514 -15.47 -31.11 7.30
CA ALA A 514 -14.80 -32.05 8.20
C ALA A 514 -13.38 -32.45 7.74
N GLU A 515 -13.17 -32.56 6.43
CA GLU A 515 -11.90 -32.87 5.76
C GLU A 515 -10.83 -31.78 5.91
N ASN A 516 -11.25 -30.54 6.20
CA ASN A 516 -10.37 -29.39 6.36
C ASN A 516 -9.93 -29.15 7.82
N VAL A 517 -10.53 -29.85 8.80
CA VAL A 517 -10.24 -29.69 10.24
C VAL A 517 -8.78 -29.98 10.55
N ALA A 518 -8.24 -31.09 10.03
CA ALA A 518 -6.85 -31.49 10.25
C ALA A 518 -5.85 -30.47 9.68
N ARG A 519 -6.13 -29.91 8.50
CA ARG A 519 -5.31 -28.84 7.91
C ARG A 519 -5.34 -27.57 8.76
N ILE A 520 -6.53 -27.09 9.14
CA ILE A 520 -6.67 -25.86 9.93
C ILE A 520 -6.04 -25.98 11.33
N ALA A 521 -6.21 -27.11 12.01
CA ALA A 521 -5.54 -27.37 13.29
C ALA A 521 -4.01 -27.41 13.13
N SER A 522 -3.52 -28.01 12.04
CA SER A 522 -2.09 -28.03 11.72
C SER A 522 -1.52 -26.65 11.43
N THR A 523 -2.23 -25.82 10.65
CA THR A 523 -1.83 -24.43 10.36
C THR A 523 -1.71 -23.58 11.63
N HIS A 524 -2.49 -23.84 12.68
CA HIS A 524 -2.50 -23.03 13.91
C HIS A 524 -1.73 -23.65 15.09
N GLY A 525 -1.04 -24.78 14.89
CA GLY A 525 -0.18 -25.38 15.92
C GLY A 525 -0.91 -26.28 16.94
N HIS A 526 -2.20 -26.59 16.72
CA HIS A 526 -3.07 -27.24 17.71
C HIS A 526 -2.97 -28.77 17.70
N VAL A 527 -1.88 -29.30 18.25
CA VAL A 527 -1.65 -30.76 18.36
C VAL A 527 -2.76 -31.46 19.16
N HIS A 528 -3.28 -30.85 20.21
CA HIS A 528 -4.37 -31.41 21.02
C HIS A 528 -5.69 -31.54 20.24
N VAL A 529 -5.95 -30.66 19.27
CA VAL A 529 -7.09 -30.80 18.35
C VAL A 529 -6.85 -31.94 17.38
N LEU A 530 -5.63 -32.10 16.84
CA LEU A 530 -5.28 -33.20 15.94
C LEU A 530 -5.40 -34.56 16.65
N GLU A 531 -4.89 -34.68 17.87
CA GLU A 531 -5.00 -35.89 18.69
C GLU A 531 -6.46 -36.22 19.02
N PHE A 532 -7.26 -35.20 19.38
CA PHE A 532 -8.69 -35.37 19.64
C PHE A 532 -9.47 -35.79 18.38
N TRP A 533 -9.21 -35.17 17.23
CA TRP A 533 -9.86 -35.50 15.96
C TRP A 533 -9.47 -36.90 15.46
N TYR A 534 -8.21 -37.31 15.68
CA TYR A 534 -7.73 -38.66 15.44
C TYR A 534 -8.42 -39.68 16.36
N LYS A 535 -8.64 -39.38 17.64
CA LYS A 535 -9.42 -40.24 18.56
C LYS A 535 -10.89 -40.39 18.12
N LEU A 536 -11.52 -39.34 17.58
CA LEU A 536 -12.89 -39.39 17.07
C LEU A 536 -13.03 -40.15 15.74
N LYS A 537 -12.16 -39.87 14.76
CA LYS A 537 -12.29 -40.41 13.38
C LYS A 537 -11.41 -41.63 13.11
N GLY A 538 -10.47 -41.94 13.99
CA GLY A 538 -9.56 -43.06 13.89
C GLY A 538 -8.70 -43.04 12.61
N PRO A 539 -8.28 -44.21 12.10
CA PRO A 539 -7.48 -44.31 10.88
C PRO A 539 -8.23 -43.92 9.60
N LYS A 540 -9.51 -43.52 9.68
CA LYS A 540 -10.32 -43.01 8.57
C LYS A 540 -10.36 -41.47 8.52
N MET A 541 -9.51 -40.79 9.30
CA MET A 541 -9.42 -39.32 9.27
C MET A 541 -9.01 -38.81 7.89
N ILE A 542 -9.87 -38.03 7.25
CA ILE A 542 -9.63 -37.43 5.93
C ILE A 542 -8.84 -36.13 6.10
N PHE A 543 -7.77 -35.97 5.33
CA PHE A 543 -6.97 -34.75 5.24
C PHE A 543 -6.42 -34.60 3.81
N ASP A 544 -6.05 -33.38 3.41
CA ASP A 544 -5.47 -33.10 2.10
C ASP A 544 -3.92 -33.21 2.10
N ASN A 545 -3.31 -33.20 0.91
CA ASN A 545 -1.85 -33.21 0.78
C ASN A 545 -1.18 -31.87 1.16
N GLN A 546 -1.96 -30.86 1.56
CA GLN A 546 -1.50 -29.55 2.02
C GLN A 546 -1.38 -29.47 3.55
N VAL A 547 -1.72 -30.56 4.26
CA VAL A 547 -1.77 -30.60 5.73
C VAL A 547 -0.44 -30.23 6.41
N LEU A 548 0.70 -30.47 5.74
CA LEU A 548 2.04 -30.12 6.23
C LEU A 548 2.54 -28.72 5.81
N VAL A 549 1.87 -28.05 4.85
CA VAL A 549 2.24 -26.72 4.34
C VAL A 549 2.01 -25.65 5.40
N GLY A 550 0.82 -25.65 6.02
CA GLY A 550 0.44 -24.75 7.11
C GLY A 550 1.43 -24.75 8.30
N PRO A 551 1.71 -25.91 8.94
CA PRO A 551 2.66 -25.97 10.04
C PRO A 551 4.11 -25.68 9.61
N THR A 552 4.46 -25.93 8.35
CA THR A 552 5.79 -25.55 7.82
C THR A 552 5.93 -24.03 7.77
N LYS A 553 4.97 -23.35 7.12
CA LYS A 553 4.94 -21.89 6.98
C LYS A 553 4.91 -21.14 8.32
N ASN A 554 4.13 -21.64 9.27
CA ASN A 554 3.96 -20.99 10.57
C ASN A 554 4.95 -21.45 11.65
N GLY A 555 5.96 -22.26 11.29
CA GLY A 555 7.04 -22.63 12.21
C GLY A 555 6.64 -23.60 13.33
N HIS A 556 5.69 -24.50 13.07
CA HIS A 556 5.12 -25.44 14.04
C HIS A 556 5.77 -26.84 13.93
N ASP A 557 7.04 -26.94 14.34
CA ASP A 557 7.82 -28.18 14.30
C ASP A 557 7.23 -29.31 15.17
N HIS A 558 6.51 -28.98 16.25
CA HIS A 558 5.77 -29.93 17.08
C HIS A 558 4.59 -30.58 16.36
N VAL A 559 3.92 -29.86 15.45
CA VAL A 559 2.84 -30.44 14.60
C VAL A 559 3.43 -31.39 13.56
N LEU A 560 4.53 -31.02 12.91
CA LEU A 560 5.21 -31.90 11.95
C LEU A 560 5.68 -33.19 12.63
N GLN A 561 6.22 -33.08 13.86
CA GLN A 561 6.58 -34.23 14.68
C GLN A 561 5.37 -35.10 15.03
N TRP A 562 4.21 -34.51 15.35
CA TRP A 562 2.97 -35.26 15.58
C TRP A 562 2.56 -36.07 14.34
N TRP A 563 2.52 -35.44 13.15
CA TRP A 563 2.19 -36.10 11.89
C TRP A 563 3.16 -37.24 11.51
N LYS A 564 4.43 -37.13 11.90
CA LYS A 564 5.39 -38.25 11.77
C LYS A 564 5.07 -39.40 12.74
N SER A 565 4.65 -39.08 13.96
CA SER A 565 4.41 -40.06 15.02
C SER A 565 3.04 -40.75 14.97
N CYS A 566 2.03 -40.15 14.34
CA CYS A 566 0.65 -40.64 14.37
C CYS A 566 0.37 -41.89 13.50
N GLY A 567 1.41 -42.47 12.87
CA GLY A 567 1.34 -43.71 12.10
C GLY A 567 0.54 -43.63 10.79
N MET A 568 0.10 -42.44 10.38
CA MET A 568 -0.68 -42.26 9.16
C MET A 568 0.21 -41.98 7.95
N ARG A 569 -0.22 -42.45 6.77
CA ARG A 569 0.48 -42.23 5.51
C ARG A 569 0.24 -40.81 4.97
N VAL A 570 1.01 -39.84 5.45
CA VAL A 570 0.93 -38.43 5.00
C VAL A 570 1.74 -38.24 3.71
N GLU A 571 1.09 -37.72 2.67
CA GLU A 571 1.78 -37.31 1.43
C GLU A 571 2.04 -35.81 1.40
N PHE A 572 3.18 -35.42 0.84
CA PHE A 572 3.59 -34.03 0.58
C PHE A 572 4.31 -33.94 -0.77
N LYS A 573 4.42 -32.74 -1.34
CA LYS A 573 5.29 -32.47 -2.51
C LYS A 573 6.47 -31.62 -2.09
N THR A 574 7.60 -31.78 -2.78
CA THR A 574 8.81 -30.98 -2.49
C THR A 574 8.54 -29.49 -2.72
N CYS A 575 7.88 -29.15 -3.84
CA CYS A 575 7.50 -27.78 -4.17
C CYS A 575 6.60 -27.11 -3.11
N ASP A 576 5.55 -27.79 -2.64
CA ASP A 576 4.58 -27.21 -1.71
C ASP A 576 5.22 -26.92 -0.32
N ILE A 577 6.20 -27.74 0.09
CA ILE A 577 6.95 -27.55 1.34
C ILE A 577 8.06 -26.51 1.19
N GLU A 578 8.69 -26.42 0.02
CA GLU A 578 9.67 -25.38 -0.28
C GLU A 578 9.02 -23.99 -0.34
N GLU A 579 7.90 -23.83 -1.05
CA GLU A 579 7.10 -22.60 -1.05
C GLU A 579 6.74 -22.22 0.39
N ALA A 580 6.28 -23.17 1.21
CA ALA A 580 5.98 -22.93 2.62
C ALA A 580 7.19 -22.48 3.47
N LEU A 581 8.40 -22.95 3.15
CA LEU A 581 9.64 -22.55 3.84
C LEU A 581 10.10 -21.14 3.43
N GLU A 582 9.81 -20.70 2.20
CA GLU A 582 10.09 -19.33 1.75
C GLU A 582 9.05 -18.31 2.22
N ASP A 583 7.78 -18.72 2.30
CA ASP A 583 6.66 -17.90 2.76
C ASP A 583 6.59 -17.75 4.29
N ALA A 584 7.50 -18.40 5.02
CA ALA A 584 7.60 -18.35 6.48
C ALA A 584 8.20 -17.03 6.98
N ASP A 585 7.76 -16.54 8.14
CA ASP A 585 8.25 -15.26 8.70
C ASP A 585 9.67 -15.42 9.29
N PRO A 586 10.71 -14.80 8.69
CA PRO A 586 12.10 -14.95 9.14
C PRO A 586 12.36 -14.34 10.53
N SER A 587 11.52 -13.39 10.96
CA SER A 587 11.71 -12.66 12.23
C SER A 587 11.43 -13.53 13.47
N SER A 588 10.67 -14.61 13.31
CA SER A 588 10.21 -15.48 14.40
C SER A 588 11.26 -16.48 14.90
N GLY A 589 12.33 -16.72 14.14
CA GLY A 589 13.27 -17.83 14.35
C GLY A 589 12.64 -19.24 14.23
N ALA A 590 11.35 -19.33 13.91
CA ALA A 590 10.59 -20.58 13.86
C ALA A 590 10.80 -21.33 12.53
N GLU A 591 10.97 -20.60 11.43
CA GLU A 591 11.43 -21.11 10.14
C GLU A 591 12.68 -21.99 10.32
N GLY A 592 13.69 -21.47 11.02
CA GLY A 592 14.95 -22.19 11.24
C GLY A 592 14.80 -23.50 12.04
N ARG A 593 13.76 -23.67 12.87
CA ARG A 593 13.47 -24.96 13.53
C ARG A 593 12.85 -25.96 12.57
N VAL A 594 11.85 -25.51 11.81
CA VAL A 594 11.14 -26.31 10.81
C VAL A 594 12.06 -26.72 9.66
N ARG A 595 12.92 -25.83 9.18
CA ARG A 595 13.95 -26.12 8.15
C ARG A 595 14.88 -27.25 8.62
N ARG A 596 15.43 -27.13 9.85
CA ARG A 596 16.22 -28.20 10.50
C ARG A 596 15.42 -29.49 10.74
N TRP A 597 14.12 -29.41 10.97
CA TRP A 597 13.26 -30.60 11.09
C TRP A 597 13.14 -31.30 9.72
N TRP A 598 12.88 -30.56 8.64
CA TRP A 598 12.78 -31.11 7.28
C TRP A 598 14.11 -31.69 6.77
N GLU A 599 15.23 -31.02 7.02
CA GLU A 599 16.59 -31.53 6.74
C GLU A 599 16.82 -32.91 7.38
N ARG A 600 16.52 -33.03 8.70
CA ARG A 600 16.62 -34.29 9.45
C ARG A 600 15.67 -35.38 8.99
N ASN A 601 14.61 -35.03 8.27
CA ASN A 601 13.60 -35.96 7.75
C ASN A 601 13.73 -36.19 6.23
N GLY A 602 14.85 -35.80 5.61
CA GLY A 602 15.20 -36.16 4.24
C GLY A 602 14.59 -35.29 3.15
N LEU A 603 14.21 -34.03 3.46
CA LEU A 603 13.86 -33.07 2.42
C LEU A 603 15.12 -32.66 1.65
N ASN A 604 15.17 -33.02 0.36
CA ASN A 604 16.20 -32.56 -0.57
C ASN A 604 15.60 -31.50 -1.50
N LEU A 605 16.10 -30.26 -1.40
CA LEU A 605 15.65 -29.11 -2.20
C LEU A 605 16.36 -29.04 -3.56
N GLY A 606 17.48 -29.76 -3.75
CA GLY A 606 18.25 -29.78 -5.02
C GLY A 606 17.80 -30.87 -6.00
N VAL A 607 16.52 -31.21 -6.06
CA VAL A 607 16.00 -32.30 -6.91
C VAL A 607 15.45 -31.79 -8.25
N GLY A 608 15.61 -32.59 -9.31
CA GLY A 608 15.10 -32.26 -10.65
C GLY A 608 13.58 -32.08 -10.69
N THR A 609 13.09 -31.31 -11.67
CA THR A 609 11.68 -30.88 -11.79
C THR A 609 10.64 -32.01 -11.71
N SER A 610 10.98 -33.22 -12.16
CA SER A 610 10.13 -34.41 -12.07
C SER A 610 9.99 -34.97 -10.65
N GLU A 611 11.06 -34.92 -9.84
CA GLU A 611 11.03 -35.31 -8.42
C GLU A 611 10.52 -34.19 -7.51
N TRP A 612 10.68 -32.94 -7.95
CA TRP A 612 10.20 -31.74 -7.26
C TRP A 612 8.67 -31.73 -7.13
N MET A 613 7.96 -32.03 -8.23
CA MET A 613 6.49 -32.11 -8.27
C MET A 613 5.90 -33.45 -7.80
N ARG A 614 6.73 -34.46 -7.54
CA ARG A 614 6.29 -35.82 -7.16
C ARG A 614 5.81 -35.87 -5.70
N SER A 615 4.64 -36.47 -5.47
CA SER A 615 4.19 -36.79 -4.11
C SER A 615 5.14 -37.78 -3.45
N LYS A 616 5.66 -37.40 -2.27
CA LYS A 616 6.49 -38.19 -1.37
C LYS A 616 5.69 -38.49 -0.10
N VAL A 617 6.01 -39.59 0.58
CA VAL A 617 5.39 -39.96 1.86
C VAL A 617 6.32 -39.56 2.98
N LEU A 618 5.78 -38.95 4.05
CA LEU A 618 6.55 -38.65 5.25
C LEU A 618 7.00 -39.96 5.93
N PRO A 619 8.31 -40.18 6.20
CA PRO A 619 8.81 -41.45 6.70
C PRO A 619 8.31 -41.72 8.13
N GLY A 620 7.41 -42.69 8.26
CA GLY A 620 6.88 -43.16 9.54
C GLY A 620 7.88 -43.97 10.36
N PRO A 621 7.56 -44.28 11.63
CA PRO A 621 8.46 -44.98 12.56
C PRO A 621 8.85 -46.40 12.11
N GLU A 622 8.05 -47.06 11.26
CA GLU A 622 8.27 -48.44 10.82
C GLU A 622 9.21 -48.59 9.60
N ALA A 623 9.71 -47.48 9.03
CA ALA A 623 10.50 -47.50 7.79
C ALA A 623 11.97 -47.95 7.96
N LEU A 624 12.42 -48.33 9.16
CA LEU A 624 13.77 -48.82 9.45
C LEU A 624 13.88 -50.34 9.30
N GLY A 625 13.66 -50.81 8.07
CA GLY A 625 14.00 -52.18 7.64
C GLY A 625 15.49 -52.34 7.29
N PRO A 626 16.04 -53.57 7.24
CA PRO A 626 17.47 -53.82 7.29
C PRO A 626 18.18 -53.55 5.95
N ARG A 627 18.56 -52.29 5.72
CA ARG A 627 19.53 -51.89 4.67
C ARG A 627 20.62 -50.90 5.12
N VAL A 628 20.60 -50.49 6.39
CA VAL A 628 21.57 -49.52 6.95
C VAL A 628 22.78 -50.22 7.62
N LEU A 629 22.68 -51.53 7.89
CA LEU A 629 23.74 -52.32 8.54
C LEU A 629 24.92 -52.68 7.62
N ASP A 630 24.71 -52.77 6.29
CA ASP A 630 25.81 -53.10 5.35
C ASP A 630 26.76 -51.93 5.11
N LEU A 631 26.25 -50.69 5.05
CA LEU A 631 27.04 -49.50 4.70
C LEU A 631 27.90 -48.94 5.85
N LEU A 632 27.63 -49.35 7.10
CA LEU A 632 28.43 -48.93 8.27
C LEU A 632 29.62 -49.86 8.57
N SER A 633 29.78 -50.98 7.84
CA SER A 633 30.85 -51.96 8.09
C SER A 633 32.17 -51.69 7.35
N GLN A 634 32.22 -50.74 6.42
CA GLN A 634 33.37 -50.55 5.51
C GLN A 634 34.19 -49.24 5.72
N GLY A 635 33.80 -48.37 6.66
CA GLY A 635 34.38 -47.02 6.79
C GLY A 635 35.36 -46.78 7.95
N LEU A 636 35.52 -47.72 8.89
CA LEU A 636 36.16 -47.46 10.19
C LEU A 636 37.48 -48.21 10.39
N ALA A 637 38.48 -47.93 9.54
CA ALA A 637 39.87 -48.40 9.74
C ALA A 637 40.95 -47.57 9.00
N ALA A 638 41.17 -46.31 9.38
CA ALA A 638 42.39 -45.57 9.03
C ALA A 638 42.69 -44.35 9.95
N THR A 639 43.46 -44.61 11.02
CA THR A 639 44.51 -43.75 11.62
C THR A 639 44.29 -42.25 11.89
N LEU A 640 44.34 -41.90 13.19
CA LEU A 640 44.76 -40.60 13.76
C LEU A 640 46.21 -40.23 13.30
N HIS A 641 46.69 -38.98 13.22
CA HIS A 641 47.01 -37.98 14.28
C HIS A 641 47.78 -36.79 13.58
N PRO A 642 48.23 -35.66 14.21
CA PRO A 642 47.41 -34.55 14.76
C PRO A 642 48.03 -33.12 14.56
N VAL A 643 47.54 -32.10 15.31
CA VAL A 643 48.26 -30.84 15.71
C VAL A 643 48.49 -29.78 14.57
N ASN A 644 48.28 -28.46 14.71
CA ASN A 644 48.00 -27.57 15.86
C ASN A 644 47.17 -26.31 15.48
N ARG A 645 46.57 -25.66 16.50
CA ARG A 645 46.48 -24.19 16.81
C ARG A 645 46.80 -23.15 15.71
N ASN A 646 46.18 -21.98 15.62
CA ASN A 646 45.33 -21.17 16.53
C ASN A 646 44.70 -20.03 15.67
N ILE A 647 43.53 -19.47 16.04
CA ILE A 647 43.24 -18.03 15.85
C ILE A 647 42.10 -17.60 16.79
N GLN A 648 42.25 -16.37 17.31
CA GLN A 648 41.38 -15.74 18.31
C GLN A 648 40.17 -15.02 17.66
N GLN A 649 39.03 -15.03 18.36
CA GLN A 649 38.06 -13.91 18.38
C GLN A 649 38.70 -12.72 19.16
N PRO A 650 38.25 -11.45 19.10
CA PRO A 650 37.00 -10.86 18.58
C PRO A 650 37.30 -9.70 17.56
N PRO A 651 36.40 -8.74 17.19
CA PRO A 651 35.07 -8.45 17.71
C PRO A 651 33.91 -8.33 16.70
N THR A 652 32.72 -8.69 17.21
CA THR A 652 31.42 -8.44 16.59
C THR A 652 30.90 -7.04 16.94
N GLN A 653 30.60 -6.23 15.92
CA GLN A 653 29.76 -5.03 16.01
C GLN A 653 28.40 -5.36 15.35
N PRO A 654 27.25 -5.23 16.04
CA PRO A 654 25.95 -5.51 15.46
C PRO A 654 25.46 -4.33 14.59
N ILE A 655 25.53 -4.49 13.26
CA ILE A 655 24.93 -3.53 12.32
C ILE A 655 23.42 -3.78 12.25
N SER A 656 22.64 -2.82 12.76
CA SER A 656 21.17 -2.85 12.72
C SER A 656 20.64 -2.66 11.30
N TRP A 657 19.90 -3.64 10.79
CA TRP A 657 19.27 -3.61 9.46
C TRP A 657 17.82 -3.06 9.46
N TYR A 658 17.42 -2.35 10.52
CA TYR A 658 16.10 -1.70 10.63
C TYR A 658 15.71 -0.69 9.52
N PRO A 659 16.60 -0.04 8.74
CA PRO A 659 16.16 0.96 7.76
C PRO A 659 15.42 0.42 6.52
N ILE A 660 15.62 -0.87 6.15
CA ILE A 660 15.23 -1.35 4.81
C ILE A 660 13.77 -1.84 4.76
N LEU A 661 13.26 -2.49 5.82
CA LEU A 661 11.87 -2.97 5.86
C LEU A 661 10.85 -1.81 5.75
N LEU A 662 11.15 -0.66 6.36
CA LEU A 662 10.26 0.51 6.35
C LEU A 662 10.11 1.14 4.95
N MET A 663 11.08 0.94 4.04
CA MET A 663 11.01 1.48 2.68
C MET A 663 10.04 0.71 1.77
N LEU A 664 9.92 -0.61 1.94
CA LEU A 664 9.08 -1.46 1.09
C LEU A 664 7.58 -1.26 1.40
N ALA A 665 7.19 -1.20 2.68
CA ALA A 665 5.81 -0.90 3.09
C ALA A 665 5.33 0.47 2.57
N ARG A 666 6.18 1.50 2.65
CA ARG A 666 5.89 2.86 2.13
C ARG A 666 5.76 2.92 0.60
N TRP A 667 6.27 1.94 -0.15
CA TRP A 667 6.24 1.93 -1.61
C TRP A 667 4.92 1.36 -2.18
N VAL A 668 4.39 0.29 -1.58
CA VAL A 668 3.14 -0.35 -2.03
C VAL A 668 1.95 0.62 -1.94
N LEU A 669 1.82 1.32 -0.81
CA LEU A 669 0.71 2.26 -0.58
C LEU A 669 0.77 3.50 -1.52
N ARG A 670 1.96 3.94 -1.91
CA ARG A 670 2.15 5.05 -2.88
C ARG A 670 1.75 4.67 -4.32
N ARG A 671 1.55 3.38 -4.64
CA ARG A 671 1.29 2.90 -6.01
C ARG A 671 -0.19 2.67 -6.35
N ALA A 672 -1.02 2.27 -5.38
CA ALA A 672 -2.47 2.15 -5.56
C ALA A 672 -3.18 3.50 -5.86
N LEU A 673 -2.45 4.60 -5.70
CA LEU A 673 -3.00 5.94 -5.54
C LEU A 673 -2.57 6.94 -6.64
N ARG A 674 -1.89 6.52 -7.71
CA ARG A 674 -1.58 7.35 -8.89
C ARG A 674 -2.00 6.66 -10.19
N GLY A 675 -3.24 6.89 -10.60
CA GLY A 675 -3.83 6.25 -11.79
C GLY A 675 -5.17 6.83 -12.26
N ALA A 676 -5.43 8.14 -12.08
CA ALA A 676 -6.55 8.83 -12.71
C ALA A 676 -6.33 10.35 -12.77
N ASN A 677 -6.17 10.89 -13.97
CA ASN A 677 -6.57 12.25 -14.33
C ASN A 677 -6.81 12.28 -15.85
N PRO A 678 -7.91 12.89 -16.35
CA PRO A 678 -8.28 12.81 -17.77
C PRO A 678 -7.64 13.93 -18.60
N ILE A 679 -7.44 13.68 -19.89
CA ILE A 679 -7.15 14.72 -20.89
C ILE A 679 -8.32 14.81 -21.87
N THR A 680 -8.86 16.01 -21.99
CA THR A 680 -9.90 16.41 -22.94
C THR A 680 -9.33 16.61 -24.35
N LYS A 681 -10.02 16.14 -25.39
CA LYS A 681 -9.98 16.77 -26.72
C LYS A 681 -11.39 16.87 -27.32
N SER A 682 -11.62 17.98 -28.01
CA SER A 682 -12.88 18.39 -28.62
C SER A 682 -12.95 17.97 -30.09
N THR A 683 -14.15 17.66 -30.59
CA THR A 683 -14.51 17.71 -32.01
C THR A 683 -15.94 18.26 -32.13
N HIS A 684 -16.12 19.29 -32.95
CA HIS A 684 -17.38 20.03 -33.13
C HIS A 684 -18.11 19.64 -34.43
N THR A 685 -19.40 20.00 -34.44
CA THR A 685 -20.38 20.12 -35.55
C THR A 685 -21.24 18.86 -35.78
N ARG A 686 -22.57 18.93 -35.93
CA ARG A 686 -23.44 20.00 -36.44
C ARG A 686 -24.90 19.74 -35.99
N GLN A 687 -25.70 20.78 -35.69
CA GLN A 687 -27.17 20.67 -35.57
C GLN A 687 -27.85 20.89 -36.95
N PRO A 688 -29.14 20.57 -37.05
CA PRO A 688 -30.10 21.66 -37.26
C PRO A 688 -31.34 21.63 -36.32
N SER A 689 -31.80 22.83 -35.98
CA SER A 689 -33.11 23.22 -35.41
C SER A 689 -34.18 23.36 -36.54
N PRO A 690 -35.49 23.70 -36.31
CA PRO A 690 -36.07 24.43 -35.18
C PRO A 690 -37.51 24.04 -34.68
N SER A 691 -38.02 24.91 -33.81
CA SER A 691 -39.34 25.11 -33.17
C SER A 691 -40.52 25.40 -34.17
N PRO A 692 -41.78 25.80 -33.82
CA PRO A 692 -42.28 26.39 -32.55
C PRO A 692 -43.78 26.21 -32.08
N TYR A 693 -44.07 26.77 -30.90
CA TYR A 693 -45.27 27.49 -30.37
C TYR A 693 -46.77 27.16 -30.71
N ASN A 694 -47.55 27.02 -29.61
CA ASN A 694 -48.84 27.67 -29.24
C ASN A 694 -50.21 27.45 -29.93
N ASN A 695 -51.23 27.55 -29.06
CA ASN A 695 -52.61 28.10 -29.19
C ASN A 695 -53.85 27.18 -29.28
N ILE A 696 -54.87 27.64 -28.54
CA ILE A 696 -56.28 27.25 -28.34
C ILE A 696 -57.11 28.31 -29.14
N PRO A 697 -58.28 28.06 -29.83
CA PRO A 697 -59.53 27.69 -29.13
C PRO A 697 -60.70 26.97 -29.87
N SER A 698 -61.62 26.46 -29.02
CA SER A 698 -63.11 26.49 -29.10
C SER A 698 -63.96 25.77 -30.17
N ASN A 699 -64.89 24.95 -29.64
CA ASN A 699 -66.34 24.81 -29.95
C ASN A 699 -66.87 24.04 -31.17
N GLY A 700 -67.98 23.29 -30.95
CA GLY A 700 -68.84 22.65 -31.96
C GLY A 700 -69.11 21.15 -31.68
N ILE A 701 -69.99 20.72 -30.75
CA ILE A 701 -71.48 20.72 -30.73
C ILE A 701 -72.12 19.38 -31.21
N ASN A 702 -73.04 18.85 -30.39
CA ASN A 702 -73.99 17.73 -30.58
C ASN A 702 -73.45 16.29 -30.78
N GLY A 703 -73.99 15.24 -30.12
CA GLY A 703 -74.97 15.19 -29.02
C GLY A 703 -75.74 13.86 -28.93
N ILE A 704 -76.40 13.59 -27.78
CA ILE A 704 -77.62 12.74 -27.61
C ILE A 704 -77.38 11.21 -27.79
N HIS A 705 -77.81 10.22 -26.99
CA HIS A 705 -78.56 9.99 -25.72
C HIS A 705 -78.13 8.58 -25.22
N SER A 706 -78.49 7.98 -24.07
CA SER A 706 -78.99 8.35 -22.71
C SER A 706 -78.70 7.11 -21.80
N ILE A 707 -78.73 7.14 -20.46
CA ILE A 707 -79.89 6.98 -19.54
C ILE A 707 -79.42 7.29 -18.10
N THR A 708 -80.36 7.83 -17.32
CA THR A 708 -80.38 8.22 -15.89
C THR A 708 -79.78 7.26 -14.83
N ARG A 709 -79.49 7.63 -13.56
CA ARG A 709 -79.24 8.92 -12.82
C ARG A 709 -79.17 8.59 -11.31
N LYS A 710 -78.12 8.98 -10.57
CA LYS A 710 -78.14 9.58 -9.20
C LYS A 710 -76.72 9.79 -8.62
N ARG A 711 -76.62 10.80 -7.75
CA ARG A 711 -75.45 11.42 -7.06
C ARG A 711 -75.76 11.43 -5.53
N PRO A 712 -74.94 11.98 -4.60
CA PRO A 712 -73.53 12.43 -4.65
C PRO A 712 -72.64 12.06 -3.40
N SER A 713 -71.31 12.22 -3.52
CA SER A 713 -70.37 12.80 -2.50
C SER A 713 -68.91 12.60 -2.98
N ILE A 714 -68.22 13.61 -3.54
CA ILE A 714 -67.35 14.60 -2.87
C ILE A 714 -66.22 13.98 -2.02
N ALA A 715 -65.04 13.82 -2.62
CA ALA A 715 -63.76 14.46 -2.23
C ALA A 715 -62.57 13.84 -3.00
N GLN A 716 -61.66 14.66 -3.54
CA GLN A 716 -60.47 14.20 -4.27
C GLN A 716 -59.17 14.52 -3.50
N ASN A 717 -58.24 13.57 -3.57
CA ASN A 717 -56.78 13.73 -3.78
C ASN A 717 -55.99 14.81 -3.01
N VAL A 718 -54.93 14.35 -2.31
CA VAL A 718 -53.54 14.72 -2.65
C VAL A 718 -52.66 13.45 -2.51
N ARG A 719 -51.67 13.28 -3.41
CA ARG A 719 -50.69 12.16 -3.42
C ARG A 719 -49.45 12.50 -2.56
N PRO A 720 -48.58 11.51 -2.28
CA PRO A 720 -47.27 11.62 -2.94
C PRO A 720 -46.88 10.33 -3.69
N ASN A 721 -46.03 10.48 -4.71
CA ASN A 721 -45.60 9.40 -5.61
C ASN A 721 -44.08 9.23 -5.50
N ILE A 722 -43.61 8.11 -4.94
CA ILE A 722 -42.19 7.75 -4.86
C ILE A 722 -41.97 6.53 -5.75
N GLN A 723 -41.25 6.71 -6.86
CA GLN A 723 -40.86 5.61 -7.74
C GLN A 723 -39.51 5.02 -7.28
N SER A 724 -39.52 3.76 -6.86
CA SER A 724 -38.30 2.95 -6.78
C SER A 724 -37.75 2.70 -8.19
N ARG A 725 -36.42 2.66 -8.32
CA ARG A 725 -35.75 2.25 -9.57
C ARG A 725 -35.30 0.81 -9.42
N ASP A 726 -36.16 -0.11 -9.83
CA ASP A 726 -35.86 -1.54 -9.78
C ASP A 726 -34.76 -1.91 -10.79
N LEU A 727 -33.98 -2.93 -10.45
CA LEU A 727 -32.92 -3.47 -11.30
C LEU A 727 -33.51 -4.24 -12.51
N ILE A 728 -32.75 -4.27 -13.60
CA ILE A 728 -33.18 -4.60 -14.97
C ILE A 728 -33.73 -6.04 -15.15
N THR A 729 -33.65 -6.90 -14.13
CA THR A 729 -34.13 -8.30 -14.19
C THR A 729 -35.64 -8.46 -14.31
N ALA A 730 -36.45 -7.43 -13.99
CA ALA A 730 -37.91 -7.50 -14.08
C ALA A 730 -38.47 -7.52 -15.52
N ALA A 731 -37.64 -7.29 -16.55
CA ALA A 731 -38.06 -7.15 -17.94
C ALA A 731 -37.63 -8.31 -18.88
N ILE A 732 -37.01 -9.37 -18.34
CA ILE A 732 -36.46 -10.47 -19.14
C ILE A 732 -37.38 -11.70 -19.02
N PRO A 733 -37.93 -12.24 -20.13
CA PRO A 733 -38.73 -13.46 -20.09
C PRO A 733 -37.96 -14.64 -19.50
N SER A 734 -38.61 -15.46 -18.68
CA SER A 734 -37.95 -16.52 -17.90
C SER A 734 -37.14 -17.52 -18.75
N PHE A 735 -37.57 -17.78 -20.00
CA PHE A 735 -36.84 -18.64 -20.94
C PHE A 735 -35.51 -18.04 -21.45
N ALA A 736 -35.40 -16.71 -21.44
CA ALA A 736 -34.21 -15.99 -21.88
C ALA A 736 -33.16 -15.80 -20.77
N VAL A 737 -33.54 -16.00 -19.50
CA VAL A 737 -32.62 -15.80 -18.35
C VAL A 737 -31.40 -16.74 -18.40
N PRO A 738 -31.52 -18.06 -18.62
CA PRO A 738 -30.34 -18.92 -18.65
C PRO A 738 -29.39 -18.60 -19.82
N PRO A 739 -29.83 -18.46 -21.09
CA PRO A 739 -28.96 -18.04 -22.18
C PRO A 739 -28.28 -16.69 -21.92
N LEU A 740 -29.02 -15.70 -21.38
CA LEU A 740 -28.46 -14.37 -21.08
C LEU A 740 -27.42 -14.45 -19.95
N MET A 741 -27.62 -15.30 -18.94
CA MET A 741 -26.63 -15.54 -17.88
C MET A 741 -25.38 -16.24 -18.43
N PHE A 742 -25.51 -17.27 -19.27
CA PHE A 742 -24.35 -17.94 -19.86
C PHE A 742 -23.57 -17.03 -20.80
N ILE A 743 -24.24 -16.26 -21.66
CA ILE A 743 -23.62 -15.28 -22.55
C ILE A 743 -22.97 -14.15 -21.73
N GLY A 744 -23.66 -13.63 -20.72
CA GLY A 744 -23.16 -12.58 -19.84
C GLY A 744 -21.94 -13.01 -19.01
N LEU A 745 -21.95 -14.23 -18.49
CA LEU A 745 -20.81 -14.82 -17.77
C LEU A 745 -19.63 -15.07 -18.71
N LEU A 746 -19.88 -15.63 -19.90
CA LEU A 746 -18.85 -15.86 -20.92
C LEU A 746 -18.20 -14.53 -21.33
N LEU A 747 -19.00 -13.51 -21.63
CA LEU A 747 -18.53 -12.18 -22.01
C LEU A 747 -17.83 -11.47 -20.85
N GLY A 748 -18.32 -11.60 -19.62
CA GLY A 748 -17.67 -11.09 -18.42
C GLY A 748 -16.30 -11.70 -18.17
N LEU A 749 -16.18 -13.03 -18.24
CA LEU A 749 -14.90 -13.75 -18.11
C LEU A 749 -13.95 -13.46 -19.29
N TRP A 750 -14.48 -13.28 -20.49
CA TRP A 750 -13.72 -12.88 -21.69
C TRP A 750 -13.13 -11.48 -21.54
N ILE A 751 -13.93 -10.49 -21.14
CA ILE A 751 -13.47 -9.12 -20.86
C ILE A 751 -12.44 -9.13 -19.72
N TRP A 752 -12.71 -9.86 -18.64
CA TRP A 752 -11.82 -9.99 -17.49
C TRP A 752 -10.45 -10.55 -17.90
N LYS A 753 -10.40 -11.67 -18.65
CA LYS A 753 -9.13 -12.24 -19.12
C LYS A 753 -8.37 -11.28 -20.06
N CYS A 754 -9.06 -10.64 -21.01
CA CYS A 754 -8.44 -9.64 -21.89
C CYS A 754 -7.85 -8.45 -21.12
N PHE A 755 -8.60 -7.92 -20.15
CA PHE A 755 -8.16 -6.84 -19.28
C PHE A 755 -6.89 -7.20 -18.51
N TRP A 756 -6.87 -8.37 -17.85
CA TRP A 756 -5.70 -8.80 -17.08
C TRP A 756 -4.47 -9.09 -17.95
N ILE A 757 -4.64 -9.62 -19.16
CA ILE A 757 -3.52 -9.83 -20.10
C ILE A 757 -2.87 -8.51 -20.51
N ILE A 758 -3.66 -7.46 -20.77
CA ILE A 758 -3.14 -6.12 -21.06
C ILE A 758 -2.46 -5.53 -19.82
N VAL A 759 -3.14 -5.51 -18.67
CA VAL A 759 -2.64 -4.91 -17.42
C VAL A 759 -1.36 -5.58 -16.91
N MET A 760 -1.24 -6.90 -17.07
CA MET A 760 -0.07 -7.69 -16.67
C MET A 760 0.88 -7.98 -17.83
N GLN A 761 0.76 -7.29 -18.98
CA GLN A 761 1.56 -7.61 -20.16
C GLN A 761 3.08 -7.62 -19.89
N ASN A 762 3.62 -6.61 -19.21
CA ASN A 762 5.06 -6.57 -18.91
C ASN A 762 5.49 -7.72 -17.98
N LYS A 763 4.57 -8.27 -17.18
CA LYS A 763 4.82 -9.46 -16.36
C LYS A 763 4.82 -10.72 -17.24
N LEU A 764 3.92 -10.83 -18.21
CA LEU A 764 3.84 -11.96 -19.14
C LEU A 764 4.96 -11.98 -20.19
N LEU A 765 5.44 -10.82 -20.62
CA LEU A 765 6.50 -10.68 -21.64
C LEU A 765 7.91 -10.78 -21.07
N TYR A 766 8.12 -10.30 -19.84
CA TYR A 766 9.42 -10.33 -19.17
C TYR A 766 9.33 -11.24 -17.93
N LEU A 767 9.57 -12.54 -18.14
CA LEU A 767 9.36 -13.61 -17.17
C LEU A 767 10.55 -13.74 -16.22
N SER A 768 10.89 -12.66 -15.52
CA SER A 768 12.11 -12.57 -14.72
C SER A 768 12.11 -13.35 -13.39
N TRP A 769 11.08 -14.17 -13.17
CA TRP A 769 10.93 -15.11 -12.06
C TRP A 769 10.72 -16.57 -12.53
N LEU A 770 10.83 -16.84 -13.84
CA LEU A 770 10.59 -18.16 -14.42
C LEU A 770 11.82 -18.62 -15.24
N PRO A 771 12.38 -19.82 -15.00
CA PRO A 771 12.10 -20.75 -13.89
C PRO A 771 12.18 -20.12 -12.48
N PRO A 772 11.52 -20.71 -11.45
CA PRO A 772 11.68 -20.26 -10.06
C PRO A 772 13.16 -20.30 -9.64
N PHE A 773 13.50 -19.54 -8.60
CA PHE A 773 14.87 -19.38 -8.06
C PHE A 773 15.94 -18.81 -9.00
N THR A 774 15.64 -18.55 -10.28
CA THR A 774 16.56 -17.92 -11.25
C THR A 774 17.19 -16.60 -10.80
N ARG A 775 16.57 -15.86 -9.87
CA ARG A 775 17.16 -14.64 -9.32
C ARG A 775 18.17 -14.88 -8.19
N SER A 776 18.19 -16.09 -7.62
CA SER A 776 19.05 -16.54 -6.54
C SER A 776 20.25 -17.36 -7.02
N GLU A 777 20.24 -17.83 -8.27
CA GLU A 777 21.36 -18.52 -8.91
C GLU A 777 22.64 -17.66 -8.91
N VAL A 778 23.78 -18.31 -8.68
CA VAL A 778 25.10 -17.67 -8.67
C VAL A 778 26.00 -18.25 -9.75
N ILE A 779 27.00 -17.48 -10.18
CA ILE A 779 27.93 -17.89 -11.25
C ILE A 779 28.67 -19.20 -10.89
N SER A 780 28.95 -19.43 -9.60
CA SER A 780 29.60 -20.64 -9.10
C SER A 780 28.82 -21.93 -9.39
N ASP A 781 27.49 -21.87 -9.50
CA ASP A 781 26.64 -23.04 -9.75
C ASP A 781 26.94 -23.66 -11.14
N TYR A 782 27.37 -22.82 -12.08
CA TYR A 782 27.65 -23.18 -13.48
C TYR A 782 29.15 -23.24 -13.80
N GLU A 783 30.04 -22.97 -12.84
CA GLU A 783 31.49 -22.80 -13.09
C GLU A 783 32.11 -24.06 -13.71
N ALA A 784 31.71 -25.24 -13.23
CA ALA A 784 32.22 -26.53 -13.71
C ALA A 784 31.95 -26.76 -15.21
N GLU A 785 30.77 -26.37 -15.70
CA GLU A 785 30.39 -26.47 -17.12
C GLU A 785 31.06 -25.38 -17.98
N CYS A 786 31.33 -24.22 -17.39
CA CYS A 786 31.92 -23.07 -18.08
C CYS A 786 33.42 -23.20 -18.34
N ARG A 787 34.18 -23.89 -17.47
CA ARG A 787 35.64 -24.08 -17.60
C ARG A 787 36.03 -24.52 -19.03
N PRO A 788 37.09 -23.95 -19.65
CA PRO A 788 38.09 -23.05 -19.09
C PRO A 788 37.68 -21.56 -19.10
N VAL A 789 36.44 -21.21 -19.46
CA VAL A 789 35.96 -19.83 -19.38
C VAL A 789 35.73 -19.48 -17.90
N GLN A 790 36.28 -18.35 -17.47
CA GLN A 790 36.02 -17.75 -16.18
C GLN A 790 35.00 -16.63 -16.35
N TRP A 791 34.03 -16.54 -15.43
CA TRP A 791 32.97 -15.55 -15.44
C TRP A 791 33.01 -14.70 -14.17
N GLU A 792 32.89 -13.38 -14.32
CA GLU A 792 32.82 -12.42 -13.23
C GLU A 792 31.54 -11.58 -13.30
N GLU A 793 30.96 -11.24 -12.15
CA GLU A 793 29.87 -10.26 -12.06
C GLU A 793 30.44 -8.83 -12.02
N LYS A 794 30.00 -7.98 -12.94
CA LYS A 794 30.20 -6.52 -12.91
C LYS A 794 28.86 -5.84 -12.67
N GLN A 795 28.88 -4.70 -11.97
CA GLN A 795 27.70 -3.88 -11.69
C GLN A 795 27.81 -2.52 -12.39
N ILE A 796 26.86 -2.23 -13.27
CA ILE A 796 26.77 -1.00 -14.06
C ILE A 796 25.48 -0.22 -13.73
N ARG A 797 25.31 0.96 -14.33
CA ARG A 797 24.08 1.74 -14.23
C ARG A 797 23.49 2.01 -15.59
N SER A 798 22.18 1.85 -15.70
CA SER A 798 21.39 2.30 -16.84
C SER A 798 21.40 3.82 -16.97
N LEU A 799 20.96 4.35 -18.13
CA LEU A 799 20.86 5.80 -18.38
C LEU A 799 19.93 6.54 -17.41
N ASP A 800 18.98 5.82 -16.78
CA ASP A 800 18.10 6.35 -15.72
C ASP A 800 18.60 6.06 -14.28
N GLY A 801 19.84 5.59 -14.14
CA GLY A 801 20.49 5.30 -12.86
C GLY A 801 20.16 3.94 -12.24
N THR A 802 19.26 3.14 -12.86
CA THR A 802 18.92 1.77 -12.43
C THR A 802 20.19 0.90 -12.38
N ARG A 803 20.41 0.15 -11.29
CA ARG A 803 21.56 -0.79 -11.18
C ARG A 803 21.30 -2.02 -12.03
N LEU A 804 22.28 -2.40 -12.84
CA LEU A 804 22.26 -3.56 -13.73
C LEU A 804 23.50 -4.43 -13.49
N ALA A 805 23.34 -5.74 -13.57
CA ALA A 805 24.42 -6.71 -13.54
C ALA A 805 24.83 -7.12 -14.95
N VAL A 806 26.12 -7.38 -15.14
CA VAL A 806 26.72 -7.90 -16.36
C VAL A 806 27.60 -9.09 -15.97
N CYS A 807 27.45 -10.23 -16.64
CA CYS A 807 28.40 -11.32 -16.54
C CYS A 807 29.48 -11.12 -17.61
N GLU A 808 30.74 -10.99 -17.20
CA GLU A 808 31.90 -10.87 -18.09
C GLU A 808 32.64 -12.21 -18.13
N GLY A 809 32.84 -12.79 -19.32
CA GLY A 809 33.40 -14.12 -19.53
C GLY A 809 34.61 -14.08 -20.46
N HIS A 810 35.75 -14.59 -19.99
CA HIS A 810 36.98 -14.68 -20.78
C HIS A 810 37.74 -15.99 -20.53
N ILE A 811 38.67 -16.34 -21.42
CA ILE A 811 39.58 -17.48 -21.23
C ILE A 811 40.94 -16.95 -20.76
N PRO A 812 41.45 -17.37 -19.59
CA PRO A 812 42.76 -16.93 -19.11
C PRO A 812 43.89 -17.35 -20.06
N VAL A 813 44.77 -16.42 -20.41
CA VAL A 813 46.00 -16.72 -21.16
C VAL A 813 47.05 -17.28 -20.20
N PRO A 814 47.67 -18.45 -20.45
CA PRO A 814 48.74 -18.96 -19.61
C PRO A 814 49.94 -18.01 -19.64
N ARG A 815 50.25 -17.37 -18.51
CA ARG A 815 51.55 -16.71 -18.31
C ARG A 815 52.63 -17.79 -18.34
N LYS A 816 53.51 -17.76 -19.35
CA LYS A 816 54.76 -18.53 -19.29
C LYS A 816 55.56 -18.04 -18.09
N ALA A 817 56.05 -18.98 -17.29
CA ALA A 817 56.84 -18.69 -16.10
C ALA A 817 58.29 -18.33 -16.50
N HIS A 818 58.54 -17.03 -16.66
CA HIS A 818 59.81 -16.30 -16.69
C HIS A 818 59.37 -14.81 -16.79
N ASP A 819 59.71 -13.88 -15.91
CA ASP A 819 60.89 -13.83 -15.03
C ASP A 819 60.58 -13.55 -13.55
N SER A 820 61.45 -14.11 -12.71
CA SER A 820 61.62 -13.78 -11.30
C SER A 820 62.73 -12.74 -11.13
N PHE A 821 62.66 -11.96 -10.04
CA PHE A 821 63.68 -11.02 -9.52
C PHE A 821 63.88 -9.67 -10.24
N SER A 822 63.56 -8.60 -9.49
CA SER A 822 64.51 -7.60 -8.96
C SER A 822 64.16 -6.11 -9.16
N ASN A 823 64.23 -5.42 -8.02
CA ASN A 823 64.70 -4.05 -7.77
C ASN A 823 64.01 -2.83 -8.38
N ALA A 824 63.61 -1.95 -7.44
CA ALA A 824 63.43 -0.54 -7.68
C ALA A 824 64.78 0.18 -7.84
N GLY A 825 64.81 1.20 -8.71
CA GLY A 825 65.81 2.27 -8.71
C GLY A 825 66.92 2.17 -9.75
N ALA A 826 66.80 2.95 -10.84
CA ALA A 826 67.93 3.61 -11.50
C ALA A 826 67.47 4.73 -12.46
N LEU A 827 68.40 5.64 -12.74
CA LEU A 827 68.28 6.90 -13.49
C LEU A 827 67.81 6.81 -14.96
N GLN A 828 67.39 7.98 -15.44
CA GLN A 828 67.50 8.49 -16.81
C GLN A 828 68.50 7.79 -17.72
N ASN A 829 68.09 7.51 -18.97
CA ASN A 829 68.84 8.05 -20.11
C ASN A 829 67.98 8.21 -21.37
N LYS A 830 68.50 9.01 -22.31
CA LYS A 830 67.83 9.46 -23.53
C LYS A 830 68.05 8.52 -24.74
N ASP A 831 67.11 8.70 -25.69
CA ASP A 831 67.28 8.67 -27.15
C ASP A 831 67.26 7.35 -27.95
N GLN A 832 66.46 7.46 -29.04
CA GLN A 832 66.45 6.72 -30.32
C GLN A 832 65.82 5.31 -30.36
N GLY A 833 64.83 5.17 -31.26
CA GLY A 833 64.15 3.90 -31.58
C GLY A 833 62.64 3.89 -31.31
N ARG A 834 61.84 4.74 -31.98
CA ARG A 834 60.36 4.61 -31.96
C ARG A 834 59.92 3.43 -32.85
N GLU A 835 60.00 2.21 -32.33
CA GLU A 835 59.08 1.17 -32.78
C GLU A 835 57.65 1.56 -32.37
N PHE A 836 56.72 1.56 -33.33
CA PHE A 836 55.31 1.74 -33.00
C PHE A 836 54.79 0.47 -32.29
N PRO A 837 54.25 0.58 -31.05
CA PRO A 837 53.69 -0.60 -30.39
C PRO A 837 52.50 -1.12 -31.19
N LYS A 838 52.57 -2.40 -31.61
CA LYS A 838 51.47 -3.06 -32.32
C LYS A 838 50.24 -3.10 -31.41
N ARG A 839 49.15 -2.45 -31.85
CA ARG A 839 47.88 -2.41 -31.10
C ARG A 839 47.34 -3.83 -30.89
N LYS A 840 46.87 -4.13 -29.68
CA LYS A 840 46.22 -5.41 -29.37
C LYS A 840 44.80 -5.39 -29.91
N LYS A 841 44.41 -6.38 -30.70
CA LYS A 841 43.02 -6.51 -31.18
C LYS A 841 42.17 -7.19 -30.11
N SER A 842 41.04 -6.59 -29.77
CA SER A 842 40.11 -7.08 -28.76
C SER A 842 38.71 -7.15 -29.35
N LEU A 843 38.05 -8.30 -29.22
CA LEU A 843 36.69 -8.51 -29.71
C LEU A 843 35.78 -8.85 -28.53
N VAL A 844 34.76 -8.00 -28.33
CA VAL A 844 33.81 -8.13 -27.22
C VAL A 844 32.41 -8.44 -27.76
N ILE A 845 31.90 -9.61 -27.38
CA ILE A 845 30.58 -10.10 -27.77
C ILE A 845 29.57 -9.66 -26.70
N CYS A 846 28.71 -8.71 -27.06
CA CYS A 846 27.63 -8.20 -26.23
C CYS A 846 26.38 -9.07 -26.38
N TYR A 847 26.09 -9.90 -25.38
CA TYR A 847 24.96 -10.83 -25.38
C TYR A 847 23.71 -10.23 -24.72
N PHE A 848 22.58 -10.39 -25.41
CA PHE A 848 21.24 -9.94 -25.03
C PHE A 848 20.30 -11.15 -24.93
N GLN A 849 19.89 -11.48 -23.70
CA GLN A 849 19.15 -12.70 -23.39
C GLN A 849 17.66 -12.67 -23.81
N GLY A 850 17.04 -13.85 -23.84
CA GLY A 850 15.61 -14.03 -24.10
C GLY A 850 14.68 -13.60 -22.95
N ASN A 851 13.40 -13.94 -23.09
CA ASN A 851 12.30 -13.51 -22.21
C ASN A 851 12.24 -14.22 -20.83
N GLY A 852 12.97 -15.32 -20.64
CA GLY A 852 12.93 -16.14 -19.42
C GLY A 852 14.29 -16.74 -19.07
N GLY A 853 14.46 -17.07 -17.79
CA GLY A 853 15.72 -17.48 -17.17
C GLY A 853 16.60 -16.31 -16.72
N SER A 854 17.57 -16.63 -15.87
CA SER A 854 18.63 -15.71 -15.43
C SER A 854 19.73 -15.58 -16.48
N THR A 855 20.71 -14.73 -16.19
CA THR A 855 21.95 -14.65 -16.97
C THR A 855 22.90 -15.83 -16.64
N PRO A 856 23.11 -16.24 -15.36
CA PRO A 856 23.80 -17.49 -14.99
C PRO A 856 23.41 -18.73 -15.81
N MET A 857 22.11 -19.01 -16.01
CA MET A 857 21.67 -20.18 -16.80
C MET A 857 22.18 -20.20 -18.25
N ARG A 858 22.61 -19.06 -18.79
CA ARG A 858 23.09 -18.94 -20.19
C ARG A 858 24.60 -19.12 -20.30
N LEU A 859 25.34 -19.01 -19.20
CA LEU A 859 26.80 -19.04 -19.18
C LEU A 859 27.41 -20.34 -19.75
N PRO A 860 26.85 -21.56 -19.53
CA PRO A 860 27.37 -22.77 -20.16
C PRO A 860 27.35 -22.71 -21.70
N ILE A 861 26.23 -22.24 -22.29
CA ILE A 861 26.06 -22.10 -23.74
C ILE A 861 27.04 -21.06 -24.31
N LEU A 862 27.13 -19.90 -23.66
CA LEU A 862 28.08 -18.84 -24.05
C LEU A 862 29.54 -19.33 -23.95
N SER A 863 29.85 -20.12 -22.93
CA SER A 863 31.20 -20.71 -22.74
C SER A 863 31.56 -21.71 -23.82
N HIS A 864 30.60 -22.51 -24.28
CA HIS A 864 30.80 -23.45 -25.39
C HIS A 864 31.11 -22.72 -26.71
N VAL A 865 30.45 -21.58 -26.96
CA VAL A 865 30.75 -20.74 -28.13
C VAL A 865 32.12 -20.08 -27.98
N LEU A 866 32.44 -19.47 -26.84
CA LEU A 866 33.75 -18.84 -26.61
C LEU A 866 34.92 -19.83 -26.71
N ARG A 867 34.74 -21.06 -26.20
CA ARG A 867 35.72 -22.15 -26.34
C ARG A 867 35.96 -22.48 -27.82
N ALA A 868 34.91 -22.64 -28.62
CA ALA A 868 35.02 -22.92 -30.04
C ALA A 868 35.65 -21.75 -30.85
N ILE A 869 35.40 -20.50 -30.46
CA ILE A 869 36.10 -19.32 -31.03
C ILE A 869 37.60 -19.42 -30.74
N ALA A 870 37.99 -19.69 -29.48
CA ALA A 870 39.39 -19.79 -29.07
C ALA A 870 40.13 -21.01 -29.65
N GLU A 871 39.43 -22.11 -29.93
CA GLU A 871 39.99 -23.27 -30.63
C GLU A 871 40.18 -22.98 -32.13
N THR A 872 39.16 -22.43 -32.79
CA THR A 872 39.19 -22.14 -34.24
C THR A 872 40.23 -21.06 -34.56
N SER A 873 40.28 -19.97 -33.80
CA SER A 873 41.27 -18.90 -33.97
C SER A 873 42.72 -19.39 -33.81
N ARG A 874 43.00 -20.30 -32.86
CA ARG A 874 44.31 -20.95 -32.75
C ARG A 874 44.67 -21.74 -34.02
N SER A 875 43.74 -22.53 -34.56
CA SER A 875 43.98 -23.30 -35.80
C SER A 875 44.19 -22.43 -37.05
N THR A 876 43.57 -21.24 -37.12
CA THR A 876 43.77 -20.30 -38.24
C THR A 876 45.06 -19.49 -38.08
N SER A 877 45.48 -19.19 -36.84
CA SER A 877 46.69 -18.41 -36.57
C SER A 877 48.01 -19.15 -36.85
N SER A 878 47.99 -20.49 -36.99
CA SER A 878 49.18 -21.27 -37.32
C SER A 878 49.65 -21.17 -38.79
N SER A 879 48.89 -20.50 -39.68
CA SER A 879 49.23 -20.42 -41.11
C SER A 879 49.61 -19.03 -41.63
N ILE A 880 49.57 -17.96 -40.81
CA ILE A 880 49.92 -16.59 -41.22
C ILE A 880 50.79 -15.92 -40.15
N SER A 881 51.77 -15.12 -40.60
CA SER A 881 52.91 -14.62 -39.82
C SER A 881 52.58 -13.70 -38.64
N GLY A 882 53.03 -14.08 -37.44
CA GLY A 882 53.22 -13.20 -36.28
C GLY A 882 52.15 -13.33 -35.18
N PRO A 883 52.52 -13.27 -33.88
CA PRO A 883 51.58 -13.49 -32.78
C PRO A 883 50.78 -12.21 -32.46
N GLU A 884 49.80 -11.86 -33.29
CA GLU A 884 48.73 -10.95 -32.85
C GLU A 884 47.82 -11.69 -31.86
N VAL A 885 47.95 -11.38 -30.56
CA VAL A 885 47.10 -11.96 -29.52
C VAL A 885 45.73 -11.29 -29.56
N PHE A 886 44.77 -11.93 -30.23
CA PHE A 886 43.36 -11.55 -30.15
C PHE A 886 42.79 -11.96 -28.79
N GLN A 887 42.26 -10.99 -28.04
CA GLN A 887 41.49 -11.24 -26.83
C GLN A 887 40.01 -11.33 -27.18
N TYR A 888 39.36 -12.43 -26.78
CA TYR A 888 37.92 -12.65 -26.95
C TYR A 888 37.24 -12.62 -25.58
N THR A 889 36.26 -11.73 -25.41
CA THR A 889 35.45 -11.61 -24.20
C THR A 889 33.96 -11.66 -24.56
N ILE A 890 33.15 -12.35 -23.77
CA ILE A 890 31.68 -12.24 -23.84
C ILE A 890 31.21 -11.42 -22.65
N ALA A 891 30.39 -10.39 -22.89
CA ALA A 891 29.71 -9.65 -21.85
C ALA A 891 28.19 -9.87 -22.01
N ALA A 892 27.54 -10.47 -21.02
CA ALA A 892 26.13 -10.78 -21.02
C ALA A 892 25.36 -9.83 -20.08
N LEU A 893 24.44 -9.05 -20.64
CA LEU A 893 23.65 -8.08 -19.88
C LEU A 893 22.45 -8.74 -19.19
N SER A 894 22.34 -8.56 -17.87
CA SER A 894 21.10 -8.82 -17.15
C SER A 894 20.23 -7.57 -17.09
N TYR A 895 19.10 -7.58 -17.79
CA TYR A 895 18.18 -6.44 -17.86
C TYR A 895 17.59 -6.05 -16.50
N ARG A 896 17.09 -4.81 -16.38
CA ARG A 896 16.34 -4.38 -15.19
C ARG A 896 15.27 -5.38 -14.78
N GLY A 897 15.32 -5.84 -13.53
CA GLY A 897 14.38 -6.79 -12.97
C GLY A 897 14.68 -8.28 -13.24
N TYR A 898 15.75 -8.64 -13.95
CA TYR A 898 16.29 -10.01 -14.03
C TYR A 898 17.47 -10.18 -13.07
N TRP A 899 17.78 -11.44 -12.68
CA TRP A 899 18.92 -11.81 -11.82
C TRP A 899 19.17 -10.81 -10.66
N THR A 900 20.39 -10.31 -10.45
CA THR A 900 20.74 -9.29 -9.45
C THR A 900 20.40 -7.84 -9.89
N SER A 901 19.94 -7.61 -11.13
CA SER A 901 19.57 -6.30 -11.66
C SER A 901 18.30 -5.72 -11.02
N SER A 902 18.38 -4.45 -10.61
CA SER A 902 17.26 -3.74 -9.97
C SER A 902 16.21 -3.23 -10.97
N GLY A 903 15.09 -2.71 -10.48
CA GLY A 903 14.05 -2.08 -11.31
C GLY A 903 12.96 -3.04 -11.81
N ARG A 904 12.11 -2.55 -12.73
CA ARG A 904 11.02 -3.32 -13.36
C ARG A 904 11.19 -3.27 -14.87
N ALA A 905 11.13 -4.43 -15.52
CA ALA A 905 11.18 -4.56 -16.97
C ALA A 905 10.03 -3.80 -17.67
N THR A 906 10.42 -2.93 -18.61
CA THR A 906 9.59 -2.24 -19.60
C THR A 906 10.44 -2.09 -20.86
N GLN A 907 9.84 -2.01 -22.05
CA GLN A 907 10.61 -1.82 -23.29
C GLN A 907 11.53 -0.60 -23.22
N SER A 908 10.99 0.58 -22.90
CA SER A 908 11.78 1.82 -22.80
C SER A 908 12.93 1.73 -21.77
N GLY A 909 12.73 0.98 -20.69
CA GLY A 909 13.77 0.73 -19.70
C GLY A 909 14.88 -0.18 -20.23
N ILE A 910 14.50 -1.26 -20.92
CA ILE A 910 15.44 -2.21 -21.53
C ILE A 910 16.22 -1.57 -22.69
N GLU A 911 15.59 -0.66 -23.46
CA GLU A 911 16.28 0.13 -24.48
C GLU A 911 17.36 1.06 -23.85
N MET A 912 17.06 1.69 -22.70
CA MET A 912 18.06 2.44 -21.94
C MET A 912 19.16 1.54 -21.35
N ASP A 913 18.81 0.35 -20.85
CA ASP A 913 19.77 -0.62 -20.31
C ASP A 913 20.76 -1.06 -21.40
N ALA A 914 20.27 -1.36 -22.60
CA ALA A 914 21.10 -1.77 -23.73
C ALA A 914 22.02 -0.63 -24.21
N GLN A 915 21.55 0.62 -24.25
CA GLN A 915 22.41 1.77 -24.59
C GLN A 915 23.48 2.04 -23.52
N ALA A 916 23.12 1.96 -22.23
CA ALA A 916 24.08 2.10 -21.13
C ALA A 916 25.14 0.99 -21.13
N PHE A 917 24.74 -0.24 -21.43
CA PHE A 917 25.64 -1.37 -21.58
C PHE A 917 26.65 -1.17 -22.71
N LEU A 918 26.22 -0.76 -23.90
CA LEU A 918 27.13 -0.49 -25.03
C LEU A 918 28.05 0.72 -24.77
N ASN A 919 27.57 1.75 -24.07
CA ASN A 919 28.41 2.84 -23.57
C ASN A 919 29.48 2.29 -22.60
N TRP A 920 29.10 1.46 -21.62
CA TRP A 920 30.03 0.86 -20.65
C TRP A 920 31.09 -0.02 -21.31
N ILE A 921 30.73 -0.82 -22.32
CA ILE A 921 31.69 -1.64 -23.10
C ILE A 921 32.70 -0.72 -23.79
N SER A 922 32.25 0.35 -24.44
CA SER A 922 33.16 1.34 -25.03
C SER A 922 34.06 1.97 -23.98
N GLU A 923 33.52 2.43 -22.85
CA GLU A 923 34.30 3.09 -21.80
C GLU A 923 35.30 2.16 -21.08
N THR A 924 35.03 0.85 -21.04
CA THR A 924 35.86 -0.13 -20.32
C THR A 924 36.96 -0.71 -21.20
N TYR A 925 36.68 -0.96 -22.48
CA TYR A 925 37.60 -1.69 -23.38
C TYR A 925 38.28 -0.80 -24.43
N LEU A 926 37.82 0.45 -24.66
CA LEU A 926 38.44 1.34 -25.63
C LEU A 926 39.63 2.09 -25.01
N SER A 927 40.84 1.57 -25.21
CA SER A 927 42.10 2.23 -24.88
C SER A 927 42.90 2.62 -26.13
N PRO A 928 43.85 3.58 -26.06
CA PRO A 928 44.71 3.94 -27.20
C PRO A 928 45.58 2.79 -27.76
N GLU A 929 45.79 1.74 -26.95
CA GLU A 929 46.62 0.57 -27.24
C GLU A 929 45.81 -0.62 -27.80
N THR A 930 44.47 -0.54 -27.77
CA THR A 930 43.55 -1.62 -28.15
C THR A 930 42.68 -1.24 -29.34
N ASP A 931 42.67 -2.07 -30.37
CA ASP A 931 41.75 -1.98 -31.50
C ASP A 931 40.49 -2.81 -31.13
N LEU A 932 39.40 -2.14 -30.78
CA LEU A 932 38.19 -2.77 -30.21
C LEU A 932 37.09 -2.97 -31.25
N GLU A 933 36.68 -4.22 -31.47
CA GLU A 933 35.47 -4.58 -32.21
C GLU A 933 34.36 -5.04 -31.25
N ILE A 934 33.16 -4.47 -31.40
CA ILE A 934 31.95 -4.96 -30.73
C ILE A 934 31.19 -5.89 -31.67
N VAL A 935 30.79 -7.07 -31.19
CA VAL A 935 29.81 -7.95 -31.85
C VAL A 935 28.56 -7.96 -30.98
N ILE A 936 27.38 -7.75 -31.56
CA ILE A 936 26.11 -7.80 -30.82
C ILE A 936 25.40 -9.11 -31.13
N TRP A 937 25.01 -9.86 -30.09
CA TRP A 937 24.27 -11.12 -30.20
C TRP A 937 23.00 -11.03 -29.35
N GLY A 938 21.84 -11.10 -30.01
CA GLY A 938 20.55 -11.20 -29.32
C GLY A 938 19.84 -12.51 -29.60
N HIS A 939 19.31 -13.13 -28.55
CA HIS A 939 18.56 -14.39 -28.62
C HIS A 939 17.08 -14.18 -28.29
N SER A 940 16.18 -14.68 -29.14
CA SER A 940 14.72 -14.62 -28.96
C SER A 940 14.25 -13.17 -28.80
N LEU A 941 13.58 -12.81 -27.70
CA LEU A 941 13.24 -11.41 -27.36
C LEU A 941 14.48 -10.48 -27.36
N GLY A 942 15.65 -11.00 -26.95
CA GLY A 942 16.93 -10.29 -26.99
C GLY A 942 17.39 -9.90 -28.39
N ALA A 943 16.95 -10.60 -29.45
CA ALA A 943 17.19 -10.22 -30.85
C ALA A 943 16.49 -8.90 -31.22
N ALA A 944 15.31 -8.65 -30.66
CA ALA A 944 14.62 -7.37 -30.82
C ALA A 944 15.29 -6.24 -30.00
N VAL A 945 15.78 -6.56 -28.80
CA VAL A 945 16.58 -5.62 -27.99
C VAL A 945 17.87 -5.23 -28.73
N ALA A 946 18.60 -6.22 -29.24
CA ALA A 946 19.82 -6.03 -30.04
C ALA A 946 19.56 -5.16 -31.28
N SER A 947 18.51 -5.47 -32.05
CA SER A 947 18.13 -4.69 -33.24
C SER A 947 17.77 -3.24 -32.90
N SER A 948 17.06 -3.01 -31.79
CA SER A 948 16.77 -1.65 -31.31
C SER A 948 18.05 -0.94 -30.87
N ALA A 949 18.93 -1.63 -30.12
CA ALA A 949 20.18 -1.06 -29.63
C ALA A 949 21.13 -0.62 -30.76
N VAL A 950 21.32 -1.44 -31.79
CA VAL A 950 22.09 -1.09 -32.99
C VAL A 950 21.52 0.15 -33.68
N SER A 951 20.19 0.18 -33.88
CA SER A 951 19.52 1.28 -34.59
C SER A 951 19.65 2.66 -33.91
N THR A 952 19.90 2.68 -32.60
CA THR A 952 20.10 3.90 -31.80
C THR A 952 21.59 4.21 -31.56
N TYR A 953 22.44 3.19 -31.49
CA TYR A 953 23.86 3.36 -31.22
C TYR A 953 24.64 3.87 -32.43
N ILE A 954 24.38 3.32 -33.63
CA ILE A 954 25.13 3.69 -34.85
C ILE A 954 25.03 5.20 -35.19
N PRO A 955 23.84 5.84 -35.16
CA PRO A 955 23.74 7.28 -35.39
C PRO A 955 24.55 8.10 -34.37
N ARG A 956 24.44 7.76 -33.08
CA ARG A 956 25.20 8.42 -31.99
C ARG A 956 26.71 8.29 -32.18
N GLN A 957 27.18 7.15 -32.68
CA GLN A 957 28.60 6.93 -32.97
C GLN A 957 29.08 7.82 -34.13
N HIS A 958 28.32 7.91 -35.23
CA HIS A 958 28.68 8.73 -36.40
C HIS A 958 28.66 10.23 -36.09
N GLU A 959 27.69 10.70 -35.29
CA GLU A 959 27.66 12.07 -34.75
C GLU A 959 28.91 12.37 -33.90
N GLY A 960 29.29 11.46 -33.00
CA GLY A 960 30.50 11.60 -32.17
C GLY A 960 31.83 11.58 -32.95
N GLN A 961 31.85 11.03 -34.17
CA GLN A 961 33.02 11.06 -35.06
C GLN A 961 33.09 12.32 -35.94
N THR A 962 31.97 13.01 -36.14
CA THR A 962 31.85 14.17 -37.05
C THR A 962 31.85 15.51 -36.32
N SER A 963 31.58 15.54 -35.00
CA SER A 963 31.61 16.77 -34.20
C SER A 963 32.95 16.98 -33.48
N ASN A 964 33.69 18.04 -33.84
CA ASN A 964 34.92 18.48 -33.14
C ASN A 964 34.69 19.09 -31.74
N ILE A 965 33.57 18.80 -31.07
CA ILE A 965 33.20 19.37 -29.77
C ILE A 965 33.63 18.42 -28.65
N SER A 966 34.53 18.88 -27.79
CA SER A 966 35.38 18.10 -26.89
C SER A 966 34.70 17.51 -25.63
N SER A 967 33.38 17.25 -25.66
CA SER A 967 32.61 16.84 -24.47
C SER A 967 32.21 15.37 -24.38
N ASN A 968 32.23 14.61 -25.48
CA ASN A 968 31.84 13.19 -25.49
C ASN A 968 33.04 12.27 -25.77
N LYS A 969 33.18 11.19 -24.99
CA LYS A 969 34.15 10.12 -25.26
C LYS A 969 33.81 9.39 -26.57
N PRO A 970 34.80 8.93 -27.35
CA PRO A 970 34.54 8.17 -28.57
C PRO A 970 33.85 6.83 -28.27
N LEU A 971 32.86 6.48 -29.11
CA LEU A 971 32.14 5.21 -29.05
C LEU A 971 32.78 4.18 -29.99
N ALA A 972 32.89 2.93 -29.53
CA ALA A 972 33.55 1.85 -30.27
C ALA A 972 32.65 1.24 -31.37
N PRO A 973 33.21 0.77 -32.51
CA PRO A 973 32.44 0.29 -33.66
C PRO A 973 31.75 -1.06 -33.41
N ILE A 974 30.48 -1.13 -33.80
CA ILE A 974 29.75 -2.39 -33.94
C ILE A 974 30.14 -2.99 -35.30
N SER A 975 30.80 -4.14 -35.25
CA SER A 975 31.27 -4.87 -36.42
C SER A 975 30.21 -5.79 -37.03
N ARG A 976 29.37 -6.43 -36.21
CA ARG A 976 28.47 -7.53 -36.61
C ARG A 976 27.22 -7.57 -35.72
N LEU A 977 26.08 -8.02 -36.28
CA LEU A 977 24.83 -8.26 -35.57
C LEU A 977 24.35 -9.71 -35.77
N ILE A 978 24.20 -10.45 -34.67
CA ILE A 978 23.69 -11.83 -34.64
C ILE A 978 22.28 -11.83 -34.03
N LEU A 979 21.33 -12.42 -34.75
CA LEU A 979 19.94 -12.57 -34.34
C LEU A 979 19.61 -14.07 -34.29
N GLU A 980 19.60 -14.64 -33.09
CA GLU A 980 19.29 -16.04 -32.82
C GLU A 980 17.80 -16.20 -32.47
N ALA A 981 17.13 -17.17 -33.11
CA ALA A 981 15.69 -17.44 -32.96
C ALA A 981 14.80 -16.16 -32.94
N PRO A 982 14.96 -15.23 -33.91
CA PRO A 982 14.38 -13.89 -33.78
C PRO A 982 12.86 -13.85 -33.98
N THR A 983 12.15 -13.17 -33.08
CA THR A 983 10.74 -12.77 -33.31
C THR A 983 10.66 -11.60 -34.29
N SER A 984 9.84 -11.68 -35.34
CA SER A 984 9.65 -10.54 -36.24
C SER A 984 8.92 -9.36 -35.59
N SER A 985 7.83 -9.62 -34.87
CA SER A 985 7.06 -8.62 -34.13
C SER A 985 6.21 -9.27 -33.03
N ILE A 986 5.81 -8.50 -32.01
CA ILE A 986 4.86 -8.96 -30.97
C ILE A 986 3.51 -9.41 -31.56
N LYS A 987 3.07 -8.78 -32.66
CA LYS A 987 1.86 -9.19 -33.40
C LYS A 987 2.03 -10.61 -33.95
N ASP A 988 3.13 -10.87 -34.64
CA ASP A 988 3.41 -12.18 -35.24
C ASP A 988 3.57 -13.27 -34.15
N MET A 989 4.21 -12.92 -33.02
CA MET A 989 4.33 -13.79 -31.83
C MET A 989 2.97 -14.12 -31.21
N LEU A 990 2.06 -13.15 -31.04
CA LEU A 990 0.72 -13.39 -30.51
C LEU A 990 -0.17 -14.22 -31.46
N ILE A 991 0.06 -14.13 -32.77
CA ILE A 991 -0.60 -14.97 -33.78
C ILE A 991 -0.06 -16.41 -33.71
N SER A 992 1.25 -16.59 -33.47
CA SER A 992 1.89 -17.90 -33.26
C SER A 992 1.36 -18.61 -32.01
N LEU A 993 1.40 -17.92 -30.85
CA LEU A 993 1.02 -18.50 -29.55
C LEU A 993 -0.50 -18.76 -29.42
N TYR A 994 -1.32 -18.01 -30.15
CA TYR A 994 -2.79 -18.12 -30.11
C TYR A 994 -3.40 -18.21 -31.52
N PRO A 995 -3.18 -19.32 -32.24
CA PRO A 995 -3.62 -19.47 -33.62
C PRO A 995 -5.14 -19.59 -33.76
N GLN A 996 -5.86 -19.97 -32.69
CA GLN A 996 -7.30 -20.20 -32.72
C GLN A 996 -8.05 -18.89 -33.00
N LYS A 997 -8.81 -18.86 -34.10
CA LYS A 997 -9.41 -17.61 -34.60
C LYS A 997 -10.41 -16.94 -33.64
N TRP A 998 -11.03 -17.73 -32.77
CA TRP A 998 -12.04 -17.32 -31.79
C TRP A 998 -11.45 -16.80 -30.47
N LEU A 999 -10.16 -17.04 -30.19
CA LEU A 999 -9.50 -16.46 -29.02
C LEU A 999 -9.20 -14.98 -29.26
N PRO A 1000 -9.45 -14.09 -28.27
CA PRO A 1000 -9.23 -12.66 -28.42
C PRO A 1000 -7.74 -12.29 -28.43
N TYR A 1001 -6.87 -13.15 -27.87
CA TYR A 1001 -5.49 -12.82 -27.54
C TYR A 1001 -4.66 -12.38 -28.74
N ARG A 1002 -4.84 -13.04 -29.90
CA ARG A 1002 -4.21 -12.66 -31.18
C ARG A 1002 -4.63 -11.28 -31.71
N TYR A 1003 -5.70 -10.69 -31.18
CA TYR A 1003 -6.20 -9.36 -31.52
C TYR A 1003 -5.86 -8.30 -30.48
N LEU A 1004 -5.23 -8.66 -29.35
CA LEU A 1004 -4.86 -7.69 -28.30
C LEU A 1004 -3.60 -6.87 -28.63
N TRP A 1005 -2.88 -7.22 -29.70
CA TRP A 1005 -1.63 -6.53 -30.10
C TRP A 1005 -1.73 -5.00 -30.28
N PRO A 1006 -2.85 -4.37 -30.70
CA PRO A 1006 -2.94 -2.90 -30.79
C PRO A 1006 -2.99 -2.22 -29.42
N PHE A 1007 -3.36 -2.96 -28.36
CA PHE A 1007 -3.40 -2.48 -26.97
C PHE A 1007 -2.10 -2.82 -26.22
N SER A 1008 -1.10 -3.36 -26.92
CA SER A 1008 0.21 -3.69 -26.40
C SER A 1008 1.01 -2.43 -26.06
N TRP A 1009 1.53 -2.35 -24.83
CA TRP A 1009 2.47 -1.28 -24.44
C TRP A 1009 3.92 -1.56 -24.88
N ASN A 1010 4.20 -2.77 -25.37
CA ASN A 1010 5.48 -3.14 -25.96
C ASN A 1010 5.27 -3.31 -27.47
N THR A 1011 6.21 -2.83 -28.29
CA THR A 1011 6.12 -2.74 -29.74
C THR A 1011 7.37 -3.27 -30.44
N TRP A 1012 8.12 -4.18 -29.78
CA TRP A 1012 9.27 -4.87 -30.36
C TRP A 1012 8.96 -5.40 -31.77
N ASP A 1013 9.64 -4.82 -32.76
CA ASP A 1013 9.47 -5.05 -34.20
C ASP A 1013 10.83 -4.91 -34.89
N ILE A 1014 11.40 -6.05 -35.31
CA ILE A 1014 12.72 -6.09 -35.96
C ILE A 1014 12.64 -5.52 -37.38
N LYS A 1015 11.52 -5.70 -38.09
CA LYS A 1015 11.33 -5.20 -39.47
C LYS A 1015 11.33 -3.67 -39.51
N ALA A 1016 10.71 -3.04 -38.52
CA ALA A 1016 10.73 -1.59 -38.33
C ALA A 1016 12.15 -1.08 -38.03
N LYS A 1017 12.91 -1.77 -37.17
CA LYS A 1017 14.30 -1.40 -36.85
C LYS A 1017 15.27 -1.60 -38.01
N MET A 1018 15.13 -2.68 -38.79
CA MET A 1018 15.86 -2.88 -40.04
C MET A 1018 15.59 -1.74 -41.04
N LYS A 1019 14.32 -1.35 -41.21
CA LYS A 1019 13.95 -0.20 -42.05
C LYS A 1019 14.57 1.11 -41.53
N GLN A 1020 14.55 1.34 -40.21
CA GLN A 1020 15.18 2.51 -39.59
C GLN A 1020 16.68 2.57 -39.90
N MET A 1021 17.40 1.45 -39.75
CA MET A 1021 18.83 1.36 -40.07
C MET A 1021 19.12 1.66 -41.55
N ALA A 1022 18.37 1.02 -42.47
CA ALA A 1022 18.50 1.29 -43.91
C ALA A 1022 18.24 2.78 -44.24
N THR A 1023 17.17 3.38 -43.71
CA THR A 1023 16.90 4.81 -43.93
C THR A 1023 17.97 5.75 -43.37
N TRP A 1024 18.70 5.35 -42.32
CA TRP A 1024 19.84 6.13 -41.82
C TRP A 1024 21.06 6.03 -42.74
N ARG A 1025 21.34 4.84 -43.30
CA ARG A 1025 22.38 4.65 -44.32
C ARG A 1025 22.08 5.47 -45.59
N ASP A 1026 20.84 5.42 -46.06
CA ASP A 1026 20.41 5.98 -47.36
C ASP A 1026 20.08 7.49 -47.30
N GLN A 1027 20.11 8.10 -46.12
CA GLN A 1027 19.90 9.55 -45.95
C GLN A 1027 21.04 10.35 -46.61
N PRO A 1028 20.75 11.31 -47.50
CA PRO A 1028 21.77 12.14 -48.12
C PRO A 1028 22.47 13.01 -47.06
N ALA A 1029 23.78 13.16 -47.18
CA ALA A 1029 24.53 14.12 -46.37
C ALA A 1029 24.01 15.53 -46.63
N THR A 1030 23.47 16.18 -45.60
CA THR A 1030 22.95 17.55 -45.70
C THR A 1030 24.06 18.50 -46.10
N GLN A 1031 23.94 19.10 -47.30
CA GLN A 1031 24.80 20.18 -47.73
C GLN A 1031 24.62 21.38 -46.79
N ILE A 1032 25.57 21.58 -45.88
CA ILE A 1032 25.72 22.84 -45.15
C ILE A 1032 26.52 23.77 -46.08
N PRO A 1033 25.94 24.85 -46.62
CA PRO A 1033 26.73 25.86 -47.28
C PRO A 1033 27.64 26.52 -46.23
N ASN A 1034 28.94 26.57 -46.51
CA ASN A 1034 30.02 27.15 -45.68
C ASN A 1034 30.60 26.25 -44.56
N SER A 1035 31.21 25.12 -44.95
CA SER A 1035 32.43 24.66 -44.25
C SER A 1035 33.40 23.98 -45.22
N VAL A 1036 34.70 24.14 -44.98
CA VAL A 1036 35.79 23.63 -45.83
C VAL A 1036 35.68 22.11 -45.97
N ALA A 1037 35.91 21.60 -47.19
CA ALA A 1037 35.72 20.21 -47.55
C ALA A 1037 36.50 19.24 -46.65
N THR A 1038 35.80 18.65 -45.67
CA THR A 1038 36.18 17.43 -44.98
C THR A 1038 35.37 16.29 -45.60
N ALA A 1039 36.05 15.23 -46.04
CA ALA A 1039 35.37 14.11 -46.68
C ALA A 1039 34.38 13.46 -45.69
N SER A 1040 33.11 13.35 -46.09
CA SER A 1040 32.09 12.76 -45.24
C SER A 1040 32.33 11.26 -45.08
N ILE A 1041 32.59 10.82 -43.84
CA ILE A 1041 32.81 9.41 -43.52
C ILE A 1041 31.59 8.59 -43.99
N PRO A 1042 31.77 7.59 -44.88
CA PRO A 1042 30.67 6.85 -45.46
C PRO A 1042 29.88 6.08 -44.39
N ARG A 1043 28.55 6.18 -44.44
CA ARG A 1043 27.65 5.48 -43.53
C ARG A 1043 27.61 3.99 -43.89
N SER A 1044 28.19 3.16 -43.05
CA SER A 1044 28.13 1.69 -43.14
C SER A 1044 27.22 1.11 -42.06
N LEU A 1045 26.71 -0.09 -42.30
CA LEU A 1045 25.93 -0.88 -41.34
C LEU A 1045 26.62 -2.25 -41.17
N PRO A 1046 26.59 -2.84 -39.97
CA PRO A 1046 27.17 -4.17 -39.74
C PRO A 1046 26.35 -5.25 -40.48
N PRO A 1047 27.01 -6.30 -41.02
CA PRO A 1047 26.32 -7.48 -41.54
C PRO A 1047 25.48 -8.17 -40.46
N ILE A 1048 24.37 -8.75 -40.89
CA ILE A 1048 23.39 -9.42 -40.03
C ILE A 1048 23.45 -10.94 -40.25
N PHE A 1049 23.55 -11.72 -39.17
CA PHE A 1049 23.46 -13.18 -39.20
C PHE A 1049 22.18 -13.65 -38.52
N LEU A 1050 21.31 -14.33 -39.28
CA LEU A 1050 20.11 -15.00 -38.78
C LEU A 1050 20.43 -16.46 -38.46
N LEU A 1051 20.47 -16.81 -37.18
CA LEU A 1051 20.59 -18.19 -36.73
C LEU A 1051 19.21 -18.72 -36.32
N SER A 1052 18.70 -19.71 -37.07
CA SER A 1052 17.34 -20.24 -36.91
C SER A 1052 17.36 -21.73 -36.53
N ALA A 1053 16.43 -22.14 -35.70
CA ALA A 1053 16.24 -23.53 -35.28
C ALA A 1053 15.10 -24.17 -36.11
N GLU A 1054 15.36 -25.31 -36.76
CA GLU A 1054 14.38 -25.95 -37.65
C GLU A 1054 13.11 -26.41 -36.90
N LYS A 1055 13.27 -26.89 -35.66
CA LYS A 1055 12.19 -27.42 -34.81
C LYS A 1055 11.87 -26.48 -33.66
N ASP A 1056 11.95 -25.17 -33.90
CA ASP A 1056 11.61 -24.14 -32.92
C ASP A 1056 10.13 -24.23 -32.53
N GLU A 1057 9.89 -24.47 -31.25
CA GLU A 1057 8.58 -24.62 -30.63
C GLU A 1057 7.87 -23.28 -30.30
N VAL A 1058 8.58 -22.15 -30.44
CA VAL A 1058 8.12 -20.80 -30.10
C VAL A 1058 7.97 -19.91 -31.34
N ILE A 1059 8.97 -19.97 -32.24
CA ILE A 1059 9.09 -19.10 -33.42
C ILE A 1059 8.60 -19.86 -34.67
N PRO A 1060 7.61 -19.35 -35.41
CA PRO A 1060 7.18 -19.98 -36.65
C PRO A 1060 8.28 -20.03 -37.70
N SER A 1061 8.38 -21.16 -38.41
CA SER A 1061 9.37 -21.40 -39.48
C SER A 1061 9.38 -20.36 -40.62
N TYR A 1062 8.26 -19.65 -40.85
CA TYR A 1062 8.20 -18.58 -41.86
C TYR A 1062 8.85 -17.25 -41.42
N VAL A 1063 9.12 -17.05 -40.12
CA VAL A 1063 9.63 -15.78 -39.58
C VAL A 1063 11.06 -15.48 -40.03
N PRO A 1064 12.03 -16.42 -39.98
CA PRO A 1064 13.39 -16.20 -40.48
C PRO A 1064 13.42 -15.85 -41.97
N GLU A 1065 12.67 -16.58 -42.82
CA GLU A 1065 12.56 -16.31 -44.26
C GLU A 1065 11.99 -14.91 -44.52
N GLN A 1066 10.95 -14.51 -43.77
CA GLN A 1066 10.34 -13.20 -43.91
C GLN A 1066 11.29 -12.06 -43.49
N LEU A 1067 12.11 -12.27 -42.47
CA LEU A 1067 13.15 -11.31 -42.04
C LEU A 1067 14.28 -11.21 -43.07
N GLU A 1068 14.76 -12.34 -43.60
CA GLU A 1068 15.77 -12.39 -44.66
C GLU A 1068 15.31 -11.63 -45.91
N LYS A 1069 14.10 -11.92 -46.40
CA LYS A 1069 13.50 -11.26 -47.56
C LYS A 1069 13.32 -9.75 -47.35
N HIS A 1070 12.90 -9.34 -46.15
CA HIS A 1070 12.73 -7.94 -45.79
C HIS A 1070 14.07 -7.19 -45.75
N ALA A 1071 15.09 -7.76 -45.10
CA ALA A 1071 16.44 -7.19 -45.06
C ALA A 1071 17.08 -7.08 -46.46
N LYS A 1072 16.97 -8.12 -47.30
CA LYS A 1072 17.42 -8.09 -48.70
C LYS A 1072 16.69 -7.02 -49.52
N SER A 1073 15.38 -6.82 -49.29
CA SER A 1073 14.61 -5.74 -49.96
C SER A 1073 15.04 -4.32 -49.56
N LEU A 1074 15.72 -4.16 -48.42
CA LEU A 1074 16.33 -2.92 -47.95
C LEU A 1074 17.82 -2.80 -48.34
N GLY A 1075 18.35 -3.77 -49.09
CA GLY A 1075 19.77 -3.84 -49.44
C GLY A 1075 20.69 -4.00 -48.22
N LEU A 1076 20.23 -4.64 -47.14
CA LEU A 1076 21.07 -4.96 -45.98
C LEU A 1076 21.84 -6.26 -46.23
N GLU A 1077 23.11 -6.30 -45.86
CA GLU A 1077 23.93 -7.52 -45.89
C GLU A 1077 23.43 -8.49 -44.82
N ILE A 1078 22.93 -9.66 -45.27
CA ILE A 1078 22.31 -10.65 -44.40
C ILE A 1078 22.61 -12.09 -44.84
N GLU A 1079 23.06 -12.88 -43.88
CA GLU A 1079 23.27 -14.32 -44.00
C GLU A 1079 22.26 -15.06 -43.10
N ARG A 1080 21.81 -16.25 -43.53
CA ARG A 1080 20.89 -17.09 -42.75
C ARG A 1080 21.40 -18.52 -42.67
N LYS A 1081 21.39 -19.09 -41.46
CA LYS A 1081 21.66 -20.51 -41.21
C LYS A 1081 20.49 -21.13 -40.44
N ASP A 1082 19.85 -22.10 -41.07
CA ASP A 1082 18.92 -23.00 -40.41
C ASP A 1082 19.69 -24.20 -39.85
N VAL A 1083 19.41 -24.54 -38.59
CA VAL A 1083 20.07 -25.63 -37.86
C VAL A 1083 19.11 -26.80 -37.75
N LEU A 1084 19.41 -27.87 -38.50
CA LEU A 1084 18.60 -29.08 -38.58
C LEU A 1084 18.43 -29.72 -37.19
N GLY A 1085 17.18 -30.05 -36.86
CA GLY A 1085 16.80 -30.72 -35.62
C GLY A 1085 17.09 -29.94 -34.32
N ALA A 1086 17.43 -28.64 -34.38
CA ALA A 1086 17.55 -27.80 -33.19
C ALA A 1086 16.17 -27.34 -32.70
N MET A 1087 15.99 -27.32 -31.38
CA MET A 1087 14.90 -26.61 -30.67
C MET A 1087 15.32 -25.16 -30.35
N HIS A 1088 14.42 -24.34 -29.79
CA HIS A 1088 14.56 -22.88 -29.65
C HIS A 1088 15.93 -22.38 -29.13
N ILE A 1089 16.53 -23.07 -28.15
CA ILE A 1089 17.81 -22.69 -27.52
C ILE A 1089 19.02 -23.53 -27.99
N GLU A 1090 18.82 -24.50 -28.88
CA GLU A 1090 19.85 -25.49 -29.23
C GLU A 1090 20.72 -25.10 -30.43
N ALA A 1091 20.36 -24.05 -31.18
CA ALA A 1091 21.06 -23.70 -32.41
C ALA A 1091 22.59 -23.49 -32.22
N PRO A 1092 23.08 -22.81 -31.15
CA PRO A 1092 24.52 -22.72 -30.85
C PRO A 1092 25.13 -23.98 -30.22
N LEU A 1093 24.29 -24.94 -29.76
CA LEU A 1093 24.73 -26.19 -29.14
C LEU A 1093 24.93 -27.31 -30.18
N LYS A 1094 24.16 -27.35 -31.28
CA LYS A 1094 24.43 -28.25 -32.40
C LYS A 1094 25.72 -27.84 -33.12
N LEU A 1095 26.44 -28.82 -33.66
CA LEU A 1095 27.75 -28.61 -34.30
C LEU A 1095 27.67 -27.63 -35.49
N ASP A 1096 26.67 -27.79 -36.35
CA ASP A 1096 26.52 -26.99 -37.57
C ASP A 1096 26.18 -25.52 -37.31
N GLY A 1097 25.29 -25.27 -36.34
CA GLY A 1097 24.94 -23.92 -35.92
C GLY A 1097 26.11 -23.24 -35.20
N ARG A 1098 26.81 -23.95 -34.30
CA ARG A 1098 28.03 -23.44 -33.65
C ARG A 1098 29.12 -23.11 -34.67
N LYS A 1099 29.39 -23.98 -35.64
CA LYS A 1099 30.39 -23.73 -36.69
C LYS A 1099 30.06 -22.46 -37.48
N ALA A 1100 28.83 -22.32 -37.95
CA ALA A 1100 28.40 -21.15 -38.72
C ALA A 1100 28.48 -19.85 -37.88
N LEU A 1101 28.02 -19.89 -36.62
CA LEU A 1101 28.10 -18.78 -35.67
C LEU A 1101 29.55 -18.34 -35.42
N VAL A 1102 30.45 -19.29 -35.15
CA VAL A 1102 31.88 -19.03 -34.91
C VAL A 1102 32.56 -18.51 -36.17
N GLN A 1103 32.24 -19.06 -37.35
CA GLN A 1103 32.75 -18.58 -38.63
C GLN A 1103 32.31 -17.14 -38.90
N PHE A 1104 31.04 -16.79 -38.69
CA PHE A 1104 30.56 -15.42 -38.85
C PHE A 1104 31.25 -14.43 -37.90
N ILE A 1105 31.48 -14.82 -36.64
CA ILE A 1105 32.23 -14.02 -35.66
C ILE A 1105 33.70 -13.82 -36.10
N LEU A 1106 34.34 -14.84 -36.67
CA LEU A 1106 35.76 -14.79 -37.06
C LEU A 1106 36.03 -14.19 -38.46
N ASN A 1107 35.12 -14.35 -39.42
CA ASN A 1107 35.26 -13.89 -40.81
C ASN A 1107 35.06 -12.37 -40.95
N GLY A 1108 35.84 -11.58 -40.23
CA GLY A 1108 35.71 -10.13 -40.22
C GLY A 1108 35.87 -9.54 -41.62
N THR A 1109 34.79 -8.94 -42.12
CA THR A 1109 34.91 -7.91 -43.14
C THR A 1109 35.75 -6.79 -42.55
N SER A 1110 36.97 -6.63 -43.10
CA SER A 1110 37.74 -5.43 -42.86
C SER A 1110 36.92 -4.26 -43.38
N VAL A 1111 36.26 -3.53 -42.48
CA VAL A 1111 35.69 -2.20 -42.80
C VAL A 1111 36.81 -1.43 -43.48
N PRO A 1112 36.65 -0.96 -44.74
CA PRO A 1112 37.74 -0.34 -45.46
C PRO A 1112 38.29 0.84 -44.66
N ARG A 1113 39.56 0.74 -44.25
CA ARG A 1113 40.31 1.89 -43.74
C ARG A 1113 40.66 2.77 -44.94
N THR A 1114 39.75 3.68 -45.26
CA THR A 1114 39.98 4.86 -46.11
C THR A 1114 40.08 6.09 -45.22
#